data_AF-A0AAD3P2X6-F1
#
_entry.id   AF-A0AAD3P2X6-F1
#
_cell.length_a   1.000
_cell.length_b   1.000
_cell.length_c   1.000
_cell.angle_alpha   90.00
_cell.angle_beta   90.00
_cell.angle_gamma   90.00
#
_symmetry.space_group_name_H-M   'P 1'
#
loop_
_entity.id
_entity.type
_entity.pdbx_description
1 polymer ?
#
loop_
_entity_poly.entity_id
_entity_poly.type
_entity_poly.pdbx_seq_one_letter_code
_entity_poly.pdbx_strand_id
1 'polypeptide(L)'
;MVFGEITTKANIDYEKIVRDTCRNVGFVSDDVGLDADNCKVLVYIEQQSPDIAQGVHGHLTKRPEEIGAGDQGHMFGYATDETPELMPLSHVLATKLGARLTEVRKNGTCPWLRPDGKTQVTIEYVNDNGAMVPVRVHTVLISTQHDETVTNDEIAADLKEHVIKPVIPEKYLDEKTIFHLNPSGRFVIGGPHGDAGLTGRKIIIDTYGGWGAHGGGAFSGKDPTKVDRSGAYIARQAAKSIVANGLARRCIVQISYAIGVPEPLSVFVDTYKTGKIPDKEILRIVKESFDFRPGMIAINLDLKRGGNSRYLKTAAYGHFGRDDPDFTWEVVKPLKWDKPQEHERLKELYDGGENENARVNHQTKRSETIETSSLSLCAPRHPSLLFGVKFFSLGGNGHLHIHLRDRESKVACEACTKSNLVMVFGEITTKANIDYEKIVRDTCRNVGFVSDDVGLDADNCKVLVYIEQQSPDIAQGVHGHLTKSPEEIGAGDQGHMFGYATDETPEFMPLSHVLSTKLSARLTEVRKNGTCTWLRPDGKTQVTVEYFNDNGAMVPIRVHTVLISTQHDETVTNDEIAADLKQHVIKPVIPEKYLDDKTIFHLNPSGRFVIGGPREDAGLTGRKIIVDTYGGWGAHGGGAFSGKDPTKVDRSGAYIARQAAKSIVSNGLARRCIVQISYAIGIPEPLSVFVDTYGTGKIPNKEILKIVEESFDFRPGMIAINLDLKRGGNGRYLKTATYGHFGRDDPDFTWEVVKPLKWDKPQE
;
A
#
# COMPACT_ATOMS: atom_id res chain seq x y z
N MET A 1 -13.24 -16.53 -8.38
CA MET A 1 -14.31 -15.57 -8.78
C MET A 1 -13.68 -14.45 -9.57
N VAL A 2 -14.29 -14.04 -10.69
CA VAL A 2 -13.92 -12.85 -11.47
C VAL A 2 -15.10 -11.90 -11.45
N PHE A 3 -14.86 -10.65 -11.06
CA PHE A 3 -15.92 -9.66 -10.88
C PHE A 3 -15.42 -8.24 -11.09
N GLY A 4 -16.35 -7.33 -11.37
CA GLY A 4 -16.08 -5.92 -11.64
C GLY A 4 -16.87 -5.42 -12.83
N GLU A 5 -16.38 -4.37 -13.46
CA GLU A 5 -17.08 -3.69 -14.54
C GLU A 5 -16.27 -3.72 -15.83
N ILE A 6 -16.94 -3.97 -16.96
CA ILE A 6 -16.35 -3.87 -18.29
C ILE A 6 -17.34 -3.26 -19.28
N THR A 7 -16.83 -2.42 -20.17
CA THR A 7 -17.55 -2.01 -21.38
C THR A 7 -16.76 -2.52 -22.59
N THR A 8 -17.30 -3.51 -23.29
CA THR A 8 -16.63 -4.14 -24.44
C THR A 8 -17.63 -4.59 -25.51
N LYS A 9 -17.17 -4.64 -26.76
CA LYS A 9 -17.89 -5.27 -27.88
C LYS A 9 -17.42 -6.71 -28.13
N ALA A 10 -16.39 -7.16 -27.42
CA ALA A 10 -15.84 -8.49 -27.59
C ALA A 10 -16.72 -9.54 -26.90
N ASN A 11 -16.86 -10.71 -27.53
CA ASN A 11 -17.39 -11.89 -26.86
C ASN A 11 -16.23 -12.58 -26.11
N ILE A 12 -16.35 -12.71 -24.78
CA ILE A 12 -15.26 -13.17 -23.92
C ILE A 12 -15.72 -14.41 -23.15
N ASP A 13 -15.02 -15.52 -23.36
CA ASP A 13 -15.15 -16.73 -22.53
C ASP A 13 -14.26 -16.60 -21.28
N TYR A 14 -14.84 -16.00 -20.23
CA TYR A 14 -14.13 -15.75 -18.98
C TYR A 14 -13.71 -17.04 -18.28
N GLU A 15 -14.52 -18.09 -18.34
CA GLU A 15 -14.21 -19.36 -17.71
C GLU A 15 -12.99 -19.99 -18.38
N LYS A 16 -12.98 -20.07 -19.71
CA LYS A 16 -11.83 -20.58 -20.45
C LYS A 16 -10.56 -19.78 -20.13
N ILE A 17 -10.63 -18.45 -20.08
CA ILE A 17 -9.47 -17.61 -19.74
C ILE A 17 -8.94 -17.91 -18.34
N VAL A 18 -9.83 -18.04 -17.35
CA VAL A 18 -9.44 -18.38 -15.98
C VAL A 18 -8.76 -19.75 -15.93
N ARG A 19 -9.37 -20.77 -16.54
CA ARG A 19 -8.83 -22.14 -16.56
C ARG A 19 -7.49 -22.21 -17.29
N ASP A 20 -7.37 -21.57 -18.46
CA ASP A 20 -6.12 -21.47 -19.22
C ASP A 20 -5.02 -20.78 -18.39
N THR A 21 -5.38 -19.73 -17.64
CA THR A 21 -4.44 -19.03 -16.75
C THR A 21 -3.97 -19.94 -15.62
N CYS A 22 -4.89 -20.65 -14.95
CA CYS A 22 -4.55 -21.61 -13.89
C CYS A 22 -3.60 -22.71 -14.42
N ARG A 23 -3.89 -23.29 -15.59
CA ARG A 23 -3.00 -24.29 -16.23
C ARG A 23 -1.62 -23.72 -16.53
N ASN A 24 -1.54 -22.52 -17.08
CA ASN A 24 -0.26 -21.86 -17.40
C ASN A 24 0.58 -21.54 -16.15
N VAL A 25 -0.08 -21.28 -15.02
CA VAL A 25 0.58 -21.12 -13.72
C VAL A 25 1.07 -22.46 -13.18
N GLY A 26 0.40 -23.57 -13.50
CA GLY A 26 0.75 -24.93 -13.08
C GLY A 26 -0.25 -25.56 -12.11
N PHE A 27 -1.43 -24.97 -11.96
CA PHE A 27 -2.56 -25.55 -11.22
C PHE A 27 -3.33 -26.50 -12.14
N VAL A 28 -2.96 -27.78 -12.11
CA VAL A 28 -3.43 -28.80 -13.07
C VAL A 28 -4.10 -30.01 -12.41
N SER A 29 -4.14 -30.05 -11.08
CA SER A 29 -4.70 -31.16 -10.30
C SER A 29 -4.94 -30.76 -8.85
N ASP A 30 -5.77 -31.52 -8.14
CA ASP A 30 -6.10 -31.23 -6.73
C ASP A 30 -4.87 -31.38 -5.81
N ASP A 31 -3.94 -32.29 -6.12
CA ASP A 31 -2.73 -32.51 -5.33
C ASP A 31 -1.75 -31.33 -5.37
N VAL A 32 -1.75 -30.53 -6.45
CA VAL A 32 -0.96 -29.29 -6.52
C VAL A 32 -1.70 -28.09 -5.91
N GLY A 33 -2.95 -28.28 -5.47
CA GLY A 33 -3.77 -27.32 -4.73
C GLY A 33 -4.95 -26.73 -5.50
N LEU A 34 -5.04 -26.93 -6.82
CA LEU A 34 -6.17 -26.52 -7.64
C LEU A 34 -6.16 -27.25 -8.98
N ASP A 35 -7.26 -27.94 -9.30
CA ASP A 35 -7.51 -28.48 -10.64
C ASP A 35 -8.19 -27.43 -11.53
N ALA A 36 -7.46 -26.92 -12.53
CA ALA A 36 -8.00 -25.93 -13.46
C ALA A 36 -9.21 -26.43 -14.27
N ASP A 37 -9.35 -27.72 -14.54
CA ASP A 37 -10.43 -28.27 -15.35
C ASP A 37 -11.68 -28.54 -14.50
N ASN A 38 -11.50 -28.86 -13.22
CA ASN A 38 -12.60 -29.16 -12.29
C ASN A 38 -12.99 -27.99 -11.36
N CYS A 39 -12.19 -26.92 -11.29
CA CYS A 39 -12.50 -25.80 -10.40
C CYS A 39 -13.80 -25.07 -10.78
N LYS A 40 -14.47 -24.48 -9.78
CA LYS A 40 -15.65 -23.65 -9.99
C LYS A 40 -15.24 -22.22 -10.34
N VAL A 41 -15.65 -21.74 -11.52
CA VAL A 41 -15.46 -20.34 -11.91
C VAL A 41 -16.77 -19.58 -11.71
N LEU A 42 -16.74 -18.55 -10.87
CA LEU A 42 -17.85 -17.60 -10.69
C LEU A 42 -17.53 -16.31 -11.43
N VAL A 43 -18.37 -15.92 -12.38
CA VAL A 43 -18.23 -14.68 -13.17
C VAL A 43 -19.35 -13.71 -12.79
N TYR A 44 -18.97 -12.55 -12.25
CA TYR A 44 -19.84 -11.45 -11.83
C TYR A 44 -19.34 -10.13 -12.43
N ILE A 45 -19.35 -10.06 -13.76
CA ILE A 45 -18.91 -8.86 -14.51
C ILE A 45 -20.13 -8.13 -15.04
N GLU A 46 -20.20 -6.83 -14.78
CA GLU A 46 -21.30 -5.96 -15.19
C GLU A 46 -20.82 -4.82 -16.08
N GLN A 47 -21.76 -4.03 -16.60
CA GLN A 47 -21.43 -2.81 -17.34
C GLN A 47 -20.98 -1.71 -16.37
N GLN A 48 -20.06 -0.85 -16.82
CA GLN A 48 -19.59 0.30 -16.04
C GLN A 48 -20.71 1.33 -15.80
N SER A 49 -20.70 1.95 -14.62
CA SER A 49 -21.63 3.01 -14.22
C SER A 49 -21.67 4.18 -15.23
N PRO A 50 -22.88 4.59 -15.68
CA PRO A 50 -23.05 5.77 -16.54
C PRO A 50 -22.54 7.07 -15.91
N ASP A 51 -22.72 7.25 -14.59
CA ASP A 51 -22.31 8.47 -13.86
C ASP A 51 -20.77 8.65 -13.93
N ILE A 52 -20.00 7.56 -13.70
CA ILE A 52 -18.54 7.55 -13.88
C ILE A 52 -18.17 7.77 -15.35
N ALA A 53 -18.82 7.05 -16.28
CA ALA A 53 -18.52 7.13 -17.70
C ALA A 53 -18.71 8.55 -18.27
N GLN A 54 -19.72 9.28 -17.78
CA GLN A 54 -19.99 10.68 -18.13
C GLN A 54 -18.82 11.58 -17.71
N GLY A 55 -18.41 11.51 -16.44
CA GLY A 55 -17.32 12.33 -15.90
C GLY A 55 -15.97 12.04 -16.54
N VAL A 56 -15.65 10.77 -16.79
CA VAL A 56 -14.33 10.33 -17.25
C VAL A 56 -14.14 10.56 -18.75
N HIS A 57 -15.04 10.05 -19.59
CA HIS A 57 -14.87 10.06 -21.05
C HIS A 57 -16.12 10.53 -21.81
N GLY A 58 -17.13 11.08 -21.12
CA GLY A 58 -18.36 11.59 -21.73
C GLY A 58 -19.08 10.53 -22.56
N HIS A 59 -19.15 9.28 -22.08
CA HIS A 59 -19.65 8.16 -22.87
C HIS A 59 -18.88 7.93 -24.19
N LEU A 60 -17.56 8.16 -24.16
CA LEU A 60 -16.61 7.97 -25.26
C LEU A 60 -16.67 9.08 -26.31
N THR A 61 -17.17 10.26 -25.93
CA THR A 61 -17.25 11.45 -26.80
C THR A 61 -16.13 12.47 -26.57
N LYS A 62 -15.48 12.44 -25.40
CA LYS A 62 -14.40 13.39 -25.06
C LYS A 62 -13.15 13.17 -25.90
N ARG A 63 -12.47 14.27 -26.25
CA ARG A 63 -11.14 14.23 -26.87
C ARG A 63 -10.08 13.75 -25.85
N PRO A 64 -8.93 13.19 -26.28
CA PRO A 64 -7.92 12.68 -25.36
C PRO A 64 -7.47 13.68 -24.27
N GLU A 65 -7.30 14.95 -24.61
CA GLU A 65 -6.93 16.03 -23.70
C GLU A 65 -8.02 16.38 -22.67
N GLU A 66 -9.26 15.96 -22.90
CA GLU A 66 -10.42 16.19 -22.03
C GLU A 66 -10.76 14.97 -21.17
N ILE A 67 -10.11 13.82 -21.39
CA ILE A 67 -10.35 12.60 -20.62
C ILE A 67 -9.89 12.85 -19.18
N GLY A 68 -10.84 12.76 -18.26
CA GLY A 68 -10.61 12.90 -16.83
C GLY A 68 -10.07 11.62 -16.20
N ALA A 69 -9.55 11.73 -14.98
CA ALA A 69 -9.10 10.56 -14.25
C ALA A 69 -10.27 9.63 -13.90
N GLY A 70 -10.09 8.33 -14.09
CA GLY A 70 -11.10 7.31 -13.79
C GLY A 70 -11.35 7.04 -12.31
N ASP A 71 -10.50 7.58 -11.43
CA ASP A 71 -10.61 7.54 -9.98
C ASP A 71 -9.84 8.73 -9.39
N GLN A 72 -10.06 9.04 -8.11
CA GLN A 72 -9.24 10.00 -7.36
C GLN A 72 -8.16 9.28 -6.55
N GLY A 73 -6.97 9.87 -6.45
CA GLY A 73 -5.88 9.35 -5.63
C GLY A 73 -4.49 9.85 -6.01
N HIS A 74 -3.47 9.28 -5.35
CA HIS A 74 -2.06 9.62 -5.53
C HIS A 74 -1.30 8.47 -6.15
N MET A 75 -0.52 8.77 -7.17
CA MET A 75 0.26 7.82 -7.94
C MET A 75 1.73 8.14 -7.76
N PHE A 76 2.54 7.12 -7.57
CA PHE A 76 3.94 7.27 -7.24
C PHE A 76 4.80 6.56 -8.28
N GLY A 77 5.91 7.22 -8.61
CA GLY A 77 7.01 6.67 -9.35
C GLY A 77 8.27 6.79 -8.55
N TYR A 78 9.11 5.77 -8.55
CA TYR A 78 10.37 5.76 -7.83
C TYR A 78 11.49 5.25 -8.74
N ALA A 79 12.69 5.78 -8.57
CA ALA A 79 13.91 5.27 -9.19
C ALA A 79 15.13 5.51 -8.30
N THR A 80 16.14 4.67 -8.47
CA THR A 80 17.42 4.71 -7.75
C THR A 80 18.53 4.16 -8.64
N ASP A 81 19.77 4.58 -8.46
CA ASP A 81 20.93 4.12 -9.25
C ASP A 81 21.58 2.82 -8.73
N GLU A 82 20.92 2.12 -7.80
CA GLU A 82 21.40 0.85 -7.22
C GLU A 82 21.60 -0.27 -8.25
N THR A 83 20.80 -0.29 -9.31
CA THR A 83 20.85 -1.31 -10.36
C THR A 83 20.69 -0.71 -11.76
N PRO A 84 21.11 -1.42 -12.83
CA PRO A 84 20.89 -0.98 -14.22
C PRO A 84 19.41 -0.75 -14.57
N GLU A 85 18.49 -1.46 -13.92
CA GLU A 85 17.04 -1.30 -14.09
C GLU A 85 16.49 -0.02 -13.42
N LEU A 86 17.35 0.71 -12.70
CA LEU A 86 17.04 1.88 -11.89
C LEU A 86 16.01 1.58 -10.79
N MET A 87 16.24 0.48 -10.07
CA MET A 87 15.36 -0.11 -9.07
C MET A 87 16.17 -0.49 -7.81
N PRO A 88 15.53 -0.64 -6.64
CA PRO A 88 16.23 -1.12 -5.45
C PRO A 88 16.77 -2.53 -5.65
N LEU A 89 18.02 -2.79 -5.23
CA LEU A 89 18.67 -4.09 -5.41
C LEU A 89 17.89 -5.22 -4.71
N SER A 90 17.38 -4.96 -3.50
CA SER A 90 16.60 -5.94 -2.74
C SER A 90 15.37 -6.44 -3.51
N HIS A 91 14.65 -5.52 -4.17
CA HIS A 91 13.46 -5.85 -4.94
C HIS A 91 13.82 -6.58 -6.24
N VAL A 92 14.85 -6.12 -6.97
CA VAL A 92 15.31 -6.76 -8.21
C VAL A 92 15.71 -8.21 -7.96
N LEU A 93 16.48 -8.48 -6.89
CA LEU A 93 16.90 -9.83 -6.56
C LEU A 93 15.71 -10.71 -6.13
N ALA A 94 14.82 -10.21 -5.27
CA ALA A 94 13.65 -10.99 -4.84
C ALA A 94 12.76 -11.38 -6.03
N THR A 95 12.49 -10.46 -6.94
CA THR A 95 11.70 -10.70 -8.15
C THR A 95 12.39 -11.68 -9.11
N LYS A 96 13.70 -11.55 -9.32
CA LYS A 96 14.48 -12.48 -10.15
C LYS A 96 14.53 -13.90 -9.55
N LEU A 97 14.63 -14.04 -8.23
CA LEU A 97 14.53 -15.34 -7.56
C LEU A 97 13.16 -15.99 -7.80
N GLY A 98 12.08 -15.21 -7.71
CA GLY A 98 10.71 -15.70 -7.99
C GLY A 98 10.53 -16.16 -9.44
N ALA A 99 11.09 -15.40 -10.39
CA ALA A 99 11.11 -15.80 -11.81
C ALA A 99 11.92 -17.09 -12.03
N ARG A 100 13.08 -17.20 -11.36
CA ARG A 100 13.94 -18.39 -11.45
C ARG A 100 13.28 -19.63 -10.85
N LEU A 101 12.55 -19.52 -9.74
CA LEU A 101 11.73 -20.61 -9.20
C LEU A 101 10.75 -21.14 -10.25
N THR A 102 10.06 -20.25 -10.96
CA THR A 102 9.14 -20.67 -12.02
C THR A 102 9.87 -21.34 -13.17
N GLU A 103 11.05 -20.86 -13.55
CA GLU A 103 11.86 -21.45 -14.62
C GLU A 103 12.31 -22.88 -14.28
N VAL A 104 12.95 -23.09 -13.12
CA VAL A 104 13.49 -24.40 -12.71
C VAL A 104 12.39 -25.44 -12.46
N ARG A 105 11.19 -24.99 -12.09
CA ARG A 105 9.99 -25.83 -12.05
C ARG A 105 9.56 -26.24 -13.45
N LYS A 106 9.34 -25.26 -14.34
CA LYS A 106 8.77 -25.50 -15.67
C LYS A 106 9.68 -26.31 -16.59
N ASN A 107 11.00 -26.20 -16.41
CA ASN A 107 11.97 -26.97 -17.19
C ASN A 107 12.34 -28.32 -16.55
N GLY A 108 11.80 -28.64 -15.36
CA GLY A 108 12.04 -29.90 -14.66
C GLY A 108 13.38 -30.02 -13.93
N THR A 109 14.15 -28.93 -13.79
CA THR A 109 15.40 -28.93 -13.01
C THR A 109 15.14 -29.24 -11.54
N CYS A 110 14.07 -28.65 -10.97
CA CYS A 110 13.59 -28.95 -9.63
C CYS A 110 12.17 -29.54 -9.76
N PRO A 111 12.01 -30.85 -10.05
CA PRO A 111 10.71 -31.45 -10.36
C PRO A 111 9.76 -31.50 -9.16
N TRP A 112 10.30 -31.41 -7.93
CA TRP A 112 9.53 -31.34 -6.69
C TRP A 112 8.87 -29.96 -6.47
N LEU A 113 9.28 -28.93 -7.22
CA LEU A 113 8.86 -27.55 -7.00
C LEU A 113 7.43 -27.33 -7.51
N ARG A 114 6.56 -26.74 -6.68
CA ARG A 114 5.14 -26.49 -6.99
C ARG A 114 4.87 -25.00 -7.25
N PRO A 115 3.67 -24.60 -7.72
CA PRO A 115 3.42 -23.23 -8.20
C PRO A 115 3.52 -22.11 -7.16
N ASP A 116 3.28 -22.38 -5.89
CA ASP A 116 3.30 -21.35 -4.85
C ASP A 116 4.69 -21.17 -4.25
N GLY A 117 5.20 -19.94 -4.26
CA GLY A 117 6.53 -19.60 -3.78
C GLY A 117 6.63 -18.14 -3.39
N LYS A 118 7.45 -17.87 -2.37
CA LYS A 118 7.65 -16.55 -1.80
C LYS A 118 9.15 -16.30 -1.62
N THR A 119 9.60 -15.13 -2.07
CA THR A 119 11.00 -14.72 -2.02
C THR A 119 11.14 -13.38 -1.30
N GLN A 120 12.18 -13.26 -0.48
CA GLN A 120 12.53 -12.01 0.19
C GLN A 120 14.05 -11.92 0.29
N VAL A 121 14.58 -10.72 0.01
CA VAL A 121 16.01 -10.43 0.08
C VAL A 121 16.22 -9.20 0.95
N THR A 122 17.08 -9.35 1.96
CA THR A 122 17.52 -8.25 2.82
C THR A 122 18.92 -7.86 2.42
N ILE A 123 19.13 -6.57 2.18
CA ILE A 123 20.42 -6.01 1.78
C ILE A 123 20.93 -5.12 2.91
N GLU A 124 22.22 -5.21 3.20
CA GLU A 124 22.91 -4.26 4.06
C GLU A 124 23.25 -3.00 3.24
N TYR A 125 22.90 -1.83 3.77
CA TYR A 125 23.05 -0.56 3.07
C TYR A 125 23.91 0.42 3.85
N VAL A 126 24.67 1.24 3.12
CA VAL A 126 25.25 2.48 3.63
C VAL A 126 24.45 3.66 3.06
N ASN A 127 24.04 4.58 3.92
CA ASN A 127 23.43 5.84 3.49
C ASN A 127 24.53 6.86 3.20
N ASP A 128 24.70 7.19 1.92
CA ASP A 128 25.63 8.20 1.41
C ASP A 128 24.82 9.44 0.99
N ASN A 129 24.65 10.38 1.92
CA ASN A 129 23.90 11.62 1.72
C ASN A 129 22.53 11.43 1.02
N GLY A 130 21.75 10.45 1.49
CA GLY A 130 20.42 10.11 0.99
C GLY A 130 20.39 9.04 -0.11
N ALA A 131 21.54 8.74 -0.74
CA ALA A 131 21.69 7.58 -1.61
C ALA A 131 21.87 6.33 -0.77
N MET A 132 21.09 5.28 -1.06
CA MET A 132 21.20 3.99 -0.38
C MET A 132 22.13 3.08 -1.19
N VAL A 133 23.36 2.89 -0.72
CA VAL A 133 24.37 2.12 -1.44
C VAL A 133 24.37 0.67 -0.91
N PRO A 134 24.04 -0.33 -1.75
CA PRO A 134 24.03 -1.72 -1.33
C PRO A 134 25.45 -2.23 -1.11
N VAL A 135 25.69 -2.84 0.04
CA VAL A 135 26.99 -3.41 0.42
C VAL A 135 27.03 -4.91 0.13
N ARG A 136 26.08 -5.65 0.68
CA ARG A 136 25.98 -7.12 0.56
C ARG A 136 24.56 -7.62 0.79
N VAL A 137 24.31 -8.87 0.41
CA VAL A 137 23.10 -9.60 0.81
C VAL A 137 23.26 -10.07 2.26
N HIS A 138 22.42 -9.52 3.14
CA HIS A 138 22.35 -9.94 4.54
C HIS A 138 21.58 -11.26 4.69
N THR A 139 20.39 -11.34 4.09
CA THR A 139 19.51 -12.52 4.21
C THR A 139 18.81 -12.83 2.91
N VAL A 140 18.77 -14.11 2.54
CA VAL A 140 17.89 -14.66 1.50
C VAL A 140 16.87 -15.58 2.16
N LEU A 141 15.59 -15.27 1.95
CA LEU A 141 14.46 -16.10 2.36
C LEU A 141 13.74 -16.62 1.12
N ILE A 142 13.60 -17.94 1.03
CA ILE A 142 12.78 -18.62 0.03
C ILE A 142 11.90 -19.63 0.75
N SER A 143 10.58 -19.43 0.70
CA SER A 143 9.59 -20.41 1.12
C SER A 143 8.85 -20.88 -0.12
N THR A 144 8.79 -22.18 -0.36
CA THR A 144 8.21 -22.69 -1.60
C THR A 144 7.41 -23.95 -1.36
N GLN A 145 6.28 -24.03 -2.05
CA GLN A 145 5.46 -25.23 -2.09
C GLN A 145 6.24 -26.33 -2.78
N HIS A 146 6.17 -27.53 -2.24
CA HIS A 146 6.95 -28.67 -2.68
C HIS A 146 6.16 -29.96 -2.62
N ASP A 147 6.65 -30.95 -3.36
CA ASP A 147 6.19 -32.32 -3.24
C ASP A 147 6.45 -32.90 -1.86
N GLU A 148 5.59 -33.80 -1.39
CA GLU A 148 5.73 -34.36 -0.03
C GLU A 148 6.93 -35.29 0.14
N THR A 149 7.53 -35.75 -0.96
CA THR A 149 8.64 -36.70 -0.94
C THR A 149 10.02 -36.06 -0.79
N VAL A 150 10.16 -34.76 -1.09
CA VAL A 150 11.46 -34.07 -1.02
C VAL A 150 11.80 -33.67 0.42
N THR A 151 13.06 -33.82 0.80
CA THR A 151 13.54 -33.41 2.13
C THR A 151 13.92 -31.93 2.17
N ASN A 152 13.90 -31.31 3.36
CA ASN A 152 14.34 -29.92 3.49
C ASN A 152 15.83 -29.72 3.12
N ASP A 153 16.67 -30.74 3.31
CA ASP A 153 18.09 -30.67 2.94
C ASP A 153 18.27 -30.63 1.42
N GLU A 154 17.52 -31.45 0.69
CA GLU A 154 17.47 -31.43 -0.78
C GLU A 154 16.91 -30.10 -1.30
N ILE A 155 15.80 -29.61 -0.72
CA ILE A 155 15.25 -28.29 -1.04
C ILE A 155 16.33 -27.22 -0.85
N ALA A 156 17.02 -27.21 0.27
CA ALA A 156 18.04 -26.22 0.58
C ALA A 156 19.23 -26.29 -0.39
N ALA A 157 19.68 -27.49 -0.76
CA ALA A 157 20.76 -27.70 -1.71
C ALA A 157 20.37 -27.21 -3.11
N ASP A 158 19.21 -27.62 -3.61
CA ASP A 158 18.71 -27.27 -4.93
C ASP A 158 18.42 -25.77 -5.07
N LEU A 159 17.82 -25.15 -4.05
CA LEU A 159 17.58 -23.70 -4.04
C LEU A 159 18.90 -22.92 -4.07
N LYS A 160 19.94 -23.37 -3.35
CA LYS A 160 21.26 -22.73 -3.39
C LYS A 160 21.87 -22.84 -4.78
N GLU A 161 21.87 -24.04 -5.36
CA GLU A 161 22.57 -24.32 -6.62
C GLU A 161 21.82 -23.77 -7.84
N HIS A 162 20.52 -24.02 -7.93
CA HIS A 162 19.75 -23.79 -9.16
C HIS A 162 18.95 -22.48 -9.14
N VAL A 163 18.79 -21.84 -7.98
CA VAL A 163 18.00 -20.61 -7.84
C VAL A 163 18.85 -19.43 -7.37
N ILE A 164 19.60 -19.57 -6.28
CA ILE A 164 20.34 -18.46 -5.67
C ILE A 164 21.61 -18.13 -6.46
N LYS A 165 22.51 -19.09 -6.65
CA LYS A 165 23.78 -18.87 -7.38
C LYS A 165 23.58 -18.29 -8.80
N PRO A 166 22.57 -18.71 -9.59
CA PRO A 166 22.35 -18.14 -10.92
C PRO A 166 21.78 -16.71 -10.90
N VAL A 167 21.20 -16.26 -9.79
CA VAL A 167 20.48 -14.97 -9.69
C VAL A 167 21.28 -13.92 -8.94
N ILE A 168 21.85 -14.27 -7.79
CA ILE A 168 22.57 -13.33 -6.93
C ILE A 168 24.05 -13.31 -7.33
N PRO A 169 24.59 -12.16 -7.78
CA PRO A 169 26.01 -12.04 -8.07
C PRO A 169 26.88 -12.39 -6.86
N GLU A 170 27.92 -13.18 -7.07
CA GLU A 170 28.84 -13.65 -6.01
C GLU A 170 29.42 -12.51 -5.18
N LYS A 171 29.69 -11.34 -5.80
CA LYS A 171 30.17 -10.14 -5.11
C LYS A 171 29.28 -9.63 -3.97
N TYR A 172 28.01 -10.03 -3.91
CA TYR A 172 27.10 -9.66 -2.83
C TYR A 172 26.88 -10.78 -1.80
N LEU A 173 27.42 -11.98 -2.02
CA LEU A 173 27.32 -13.11 -1.11
C LEU A 173 28.62 -13.25 -0.31
N ASP A 174 28.51 -13.47 0.99
CA ASP A 174 29.65 -13.72 1.87
C ASP A 174 29.32 -14.83 2.90
N GLU A 175 30.32 -15.19 3.72
CA GLU A 175 30.17 -16.20 4.78
C GLU A 175 29.16 -15.78 5.88
N LYS A 176 28.76 -14.50 5.90
CA LYS A 176 27.78 -13.95 6.83
C LYS A 176 26.39 -13.84 6.22
N THR A 177 26.19 -14.22 4.97
CA THR A 177 24.86 -14.24 4.35
C THR A 177 24.02 -15.34 5.01
N ILE A 178 22.86 -14.95 5.54
CA ILE A 178 21.92 -15.86 6.19
C ILE A 178 20.95 -16.42 5.15
N PHE A 179 20.77 -17.74 5.14
CA PHE A 179 19.83 -18.41 4.25
C PHE A 179 18.70 -19.07 5.05
N HIS A 180 17.48 -18.57 4.85
CA HIS A 180 16.26 -19.22 5.33
C HIS A 180 15.59 -19.91 4.14
N LEU A 181 15.86 -21.21 3.98
CA LEU A 181 15.37 -22.01 2.87
C LEU A 181 14.30 -22.95 3.39
N ASN A 182 13.05 -22.61 3.09
CA ASN A 182 11.84 -23.29 3.54
C ASN A 182 11.74 -23.41 5.09
N PRO A 183 11.85 -22.30 5.84
CA PRO A 183 11.97 -22.33 7.31
C PRO A 183 10.75 -22.87 8.06
N SER A 184 9.57 -22.87 7.43
CA SER A 184 8.35 -23.50 7.98
C SER A 184 8.41 -25.03 7.98
N GLY A 185 9.35 -25.63 7.25
CA GLY A 185 9.39 -27.06 7.00
C GLY A 185 8.32 -27.46 5.98
N ARG A 186 7.45 -28.42 6.34
CA ARG A 186 6.44 -28.95 5.41
C ARG A 186 5.55 -27.83 4.86
N PHE A 187 5.52 -27.69 3.54
CA PHE A 187 4.70 -26.74 2.79
C PHE A 187 4.19 -27.43 1.53
N VAL A 188 3.33 -28.42 1.73
CA VAL A 188 2.75 -29.22 0.62
C VAL A 188 1.45 -28.58 0.16
N ILE A 189 0.66 -28.05 1.11
CA ILE A 189 -0.59 -27.33 0.87
C ILE A 189 -0.28 -25.85 0.64
N GLY A 190 -0.25 -25.44 -0.63
CA GLY A 190 -0.03 -24.06 -1.06
C GLY A 190 -1.08 -23.60 -2.07
N GLY A 191 -0.93 -22.37 -2.54
CA GLY A 191 -1.87 -21.73 -3.46
C GLY A 191 -3.24 -21.49 -2.81
N PRO A 192 -4.33 -21.46 -3.60
CA PRO A 192 -5.67 -21.14 -3.11
C PRO A 192 -6.22 -22.09 -2.02
N HIS A 193 -5.65 -23.30 -1.88
CA HIS A 193 -6.01 -24.25 -0.82
C HIS A 193 -5.34 -23.91 0.53
N GLY A 194 -4.21 -23.18 0.51
CA GLY A 194 -3.47 -22.82 1.72
C GLY A 194 -3.76 -21.41 2.26
N ASP A 195 -4.00 -20.44 1.37
CA ASP A 195 -4.27 -19.03 1.70
C ASP A 195 -5.12 -18.37 0.60
N ALA A 196 -6.19 -17.69 0.99
CA ALA A 196 -7.06 -16.98 0.06
C ALA A 196 -6.32 -15.88 -0.73
N GLY A 197 -6.28 -16.06 -2.06
CA GLY A 197 -5.74 -15.09 -3.01
C GLY A 197 -6.72 -13.95 -3.32
N LEU A 198 -6.22 -12.71 -3.29
CA LEU A 198 -6.97 -11.51 -3.69
C LEU A 198 -6.13 -10.58 -4.57
N THR A 199 -6.71 -10.08 -5.67
CA THR A 199 -6.02 -9.17 -6.59
C THR A 199 -5.66 -7.86 -5.89
N GLY A 200 -4.35 -7.53 -5.90
CA GLY A 200 -3.83 -6.31 -5.29
C GLY A 200 -3.66 -6.37 -3.77
N ARG A 201 -3.75 -7.56 -3.14
CA ARG A 201 -3.53 -7.73 -1.69
C ARG A 201 -2.09 -7.44 -1.27
N LYS A 202 -1.10 -7.67 -2.14
CA LYS A 202 0.34 -7.42 -1.90
C LYS A 202 0.91 -6.37 -2.87
N ILE A 203 0.15 -5.32 -3.18
CA ILE A 203 0.46 -4.34 -4.24
C ILE A 203 1.89 -3.75 -4.23
N ILE A 204 2.55 -3.70 -3.07
CA ILE A 204 3.92 -3.19 -2.94
C ILE A 204 4.94 -4.03 -3.73
N ILE A 205 4.68 -5.32 -3.96
CA ILE A 205 5.55 -6.17 -4.79
C ILE A 205 5.38 -5.91 -6.29
N ASP A 206 4.30 -5.25 -6.70
CA ASP A 206 4.06 -4.92 -8.11
C ASP A 206 4.95 -3.76 -8.59
N THR A 207 5.62 -3.07 -7.66
CA THR A 207 6.39 -1.84 -7.94
C THR A 207 7.84 -1.88 -7.47
N TYR A 208 8.18 -1.23 -6.36
CA TYR A 208 9.56 -0.97 -5.91
C TYR A 208 9.89 -1.66 -4.58
N GLY A 209 9.04 -2.58 -4.13
CA GLY A 209 9.10 -3.10 -2.75
C GLY A 209 8.90 -1.97 -1.72
N GLY A 210 9.41 -2.16 -0.50
CA GLY A 210 9.26 -1.20 0.59
C GLY A 210 10.02 0.14 0.47
N TRP A 211 10.75 0.40 -0.62
CA TRP A 211 11.64 1.57 -0.77
C TRP A 211 10.96 2.84 -1.31
N GLY A 212 9.85 2.69 -2.02
CA GLY A 212 9.06 3.81 -2.56
C GLY A 212 7.72 3.94 -1.85
N ALA A 213 7.10 5.12 -1.98
CA ALA A 213 5.69 5.28 -1.61
C ALA A 213 4.78 4.65 -2.67
N HIS A 214 3.53 4.38 -2.31
CA HIS A 214 2.57 3.69 -3.16
C HIS A 214 1.17 4.31 -3.09
N GLY A 215 0.45 4.27 -4.21
CA GLY A 215 -0.98 4.62 -4.28
C GLY A 215 -1.86 3.48 -3.74
N GLY A 216 -3.07 3.77 -3.25
CA GLY A 216 -3.92 2.72 -2.65
C GLY A 216 -4.52 1.70 -3.63
N GLY A 217 -4.52 1.96 -4.94
CA GLY A 217 -5.24 1.16 -5.93
C GLY A 217 -4.36 0.22 -6.75
N ALA A 218 -4.86 -1.01 -6.99
CA ALA A 218 -4.18 -2.06 -7.75
C ALA A 218 -4.07 -1.72 -9.24
N PHE A 219 -2.96 -2.14 -9.85
CA PHE A 219 -2.69 -1.90 -11.26
C PHE A 219 -3.39 -2.93 -12.13
N SER A 220 -3.40 -4.19 -11.71
CA SER A 220 -4.04 -5.30 -12.42
C SER A 220 -5.57 -5.15 -12.46
N GLY A 221 -6.18 -5.51 -13.61
CA GLY A 221 -7.62 -5.39 -13.84
C GLY A 221 -8.13 -3.97 -14.14
N LYS A 222 -7.24 -2.98 -14.32
CA LYS A 222 -7.60 -1.58 -14.60
C LYS A 222 -7.33 -1.21 -16.06
N ASP A 223 -8.24 -0.47 -16.68
CA ASP A 223 -8.03 0.09 -18.02
C ASP A 223 -7.17 1.37 -17.95
N PRO A 224 -6.64 1.88 -19.08
CA PRO A 224 -5.73 3.03 -19.08
C PRO A 224 -6.31 4.35 -18.54
N THR A 225 -7.64 4.50 -18.43
CA THR A 225 -8.26 5.69 -17.82
C THR A 225 -8.16 5.68 -16.29
N LYS A 226 -7.94 4.51 -15.69
CA LYS A 226 -7.75 4.34 -14.25
C LYS A 226 -6.30 4.69 -13.90
N VAL A 227 -6.16 5.87 -13.33
CA VAL A 227 -4.89 6.50 -12.96
C VAL A 227 -4.06 5.69 -11.97
N ASP A 228 -4.65 4.76 -11.22
CA ASP A 228 -3.90 3.78 -10.41
C ASP A 228 -2.82 3.07 -11.24
N ARG A 229 -3.14 2.73 -12.50
CA ARG A 229 -2.20 2.13 -13.44
C ARG A 229 -1.46 3.20 -14.24
N SER A 230 -2.19 3.98 -15.04
CA SER A 230 -1.57 4.88 -16.02
C SER A 230 -0.78 6.01 -15.36
N GLY A 231 -1.30 6.56 -14.27
CA GLY A 231 -0.62 7.56 -13.45
C GLY A 231 0.64 7.01 -12.79
N ALA A 232 0.62 5.77 -12.28
CA ALA A 232 1.81 5.14 -11.71
C ALA A 232 2.87 4.87 -12.79
N TYR A 233 2.46 4.47 -13.99
CA TYR A 233 3.36 4.23 -15.11
C TYR A 233 4.07 5.50 -15.58
N ILE A 234 3.35 6.62 -15.73
CA ILE A 234 3.98 7.89 -16.13
C ILE A 234 4.85 8.46 -15.00
N ALA A 235 4.44 8.28 -13.74
CA ALA A 235 5.26 8.68 -12.59
C ALA A 235 6.57 7.89 -12.55
N ARG A 236 6.51 6.56 -12.81
CA ARG A 236 7.70 5.71 -12.96
C ARG A 236 8.59 6.23 -14.08
N GLN A 237 8.03 6.49 -15.26
CA GLN A 237 8.81 7.00 -16.38
C GLN A 237 9.52 8.32 -16.03
N ALA A 238 8.83 9.23 -15.33
CA ALA A 238 9.40 10.49 -14.85
C ALA A 238 10.55 10.26 -13.86
N ALA A 239 10.32 9.49 -12.79
CA ALA A 239 11.36 9.18 -11.79
C ALA A 239 12.58 8.50 -12.42
N LYS A 240 12.34 7.50 -13.29
CA LYS A 240 13.38 6.78 -14.02
C LYS A 240 14.17 7.73 -14.91
N SER A 241 13.51 8.66 -15.59
CA SER A 241 14.16 9.65 -16.45
C SER A 241 15.02 10.63 -15.67
N ILE A 242 14.60 11.06 -14.48
CA ILE A 242 15.41 11.92 -13.60
C ILE A 242 16.74 11.24 -13.25
N VAL A 243 16.68 9.99 -12.76
CA VAL A 243 17.89 9.25 -12.37
C VAL A 243 18.75 8.89 -13.59
N ALA A 244 18.16 8.40 -14.67
CA ALA A 244 18.89 8.02 -15.89
C ALA A 244 19.63 9.20 -16.54
N ASN A 245 19.08 10.41 -16.50
CA ASN A 245 19.73 11.61 -17.02
C ASN A 245 20.76 12.21 -16.03
N GLY A 246 20.95 11.60 -14.86
CA GLY A 246 21.94 11.96 -13.87
C GLY A 246 21.60 13.21 -13.06
N LEU A 247 20.31 13.60 -12.99
CA LEU A 247 19.84 14.74 -12.18
C LEU A 247 19.85 14.42 -10.68
N ALA A 248 19.63 13.15 -10.32
CA ALA A 248 19.64 12.66 -8.95
C ALA A 248 20.10 11.19 -8.93
N ARG A 249 20.56 10.70 -7.78
CA ARG A 249 20.85 9.27 -7.58
C ARG A 249 19.62 8.47 -7.21
N ARG A 250 18.67 9.11 -6.52
CA ARG A 250 17.40 8.55 -6.07
C ARG A 250 16.30 9.60 -6.23
N CYS A 251 15.13 9.20 -6.65
CA CYS A 251 14.01 10.12 -6.82
C CYS A 251 12.66 9.42 -6.63
N ILE A 252 11.72 10.13 -6.02
CA ILE A 252 10.30 9.82 -6.09
C ILE A 252 9.55 10.97 -6.78
N VAL A 253 8.58 10.59 -7.62
CA VAL A 253 7.62 11.49 -8.24
C VAL A 253 6.23 11.12 -7.76
N GLN A 254 5.48 12.06 -7.20
CA GLN A 254 4.09 11.88 -6.82
C GLN A 254 3.19 12.73 -7.72
N ILE A 255 2.07 12.15 -8.16
CA ILE A 255 1.03 12.84 -8.91
C ILE A 255 -0.31 12.60 -8.24
N SER A 256 -1.14 13.61 -8.09
CA SER A 256 -2.48 13.48 -7.53
C SER A 256 -3.57 13.79 -8.56
N TYR A 257 -4.69 13.07 -8.51
CA TYR A 257 -5.82 13.22 -9.44
C TYR A 257 -7.15 13.38 -8.71
N ALA A 258 -8.08 14.08 -9.35
CA ALA A 258 -9.50 14.10 -9.00
C ALA A 258 -10.30 13.37 -10.08
N ILE A 259 -11.31 12.60 -9.67
CA ILE A 259 -12.17 11.88 -10.60
C ILE A 259 -12.82 12.85 -11.60
N GLY A 260 -12.78 12.51 -12.89
CA GLY A 260 -13.35 13.32 -13.97
C GLY A 260 -12.55 14.58 -14.34
N VAL A 261 -11.48 14.91 -13.61
CA VAL A 261 -10.60 16.06 -13.91
C VAL A 261 -9.40 15.60 -14.76
N PRO A 262 -9.12 16.24 -15.91
CA PRO A 262 -7.97 15.86 -16.74
C PRO A 262 -6.62 16.26 -16.15
N GLU A 263 -6.52 17.47 -15.60
CA GLU A 263 -5.27 17.99 -15.05
C GLU A 263 -4.97 17.36 -13.67
N PRO A 264 -3.69 17.05 -13.38
CA PRO A 264 -3.32 16.61 -12.04
C PRO A 264 -3.52 17.74 -11.03
N LEU A 265 -3.97 17.39 -9.82
CA LEU A 265 -4.15 18.37 -8.74
C LEU A 265 -2.81 18.83 -8.14
N SER A 266 -1.79 17.96 -8.17
CA SER A 266 -0.44 18.26 -7.72
C SER A 266 0.58 17.34 -8.39
N VAL A 267 1.80 17.84 -8.57
CA VAL A 267 2.98 17.06 -8.98
C VAL A 267 4.11 17.40 -8.03
N PHE A 268 4.77 16.39 -7.49
CA PHE A 268 5.81 16.51 -6.48
C PHE A 268 7.04 15.66 -6.86
N VAL A 269 8.22 16.18 -6.54
CA VAL A 269 9.52 15.52 -6.70
C VAL A 269 10.27 15.61 -5.38
N ASP A 270 10.78 14.48 -4.89
CA ASP A 270 11.78 14.41 -3.81
C ASP A 270 12.99 13.64 -4.32
N THR A 271 14.17 14.23 -4.27
CA THR A 271 15.42 13.53 -4.62
C THR A 271 16.15 12.93 -3.43
N TYR A 272 15.55 12.98 -2.24
CA TYR A 272 16.15 12.50 -0.99
C TYR A 272 17.53 13.11 -0.75
N LYS A 273 17.72 14.40 -1.07
CA LYS A 273 19.00 15.13 -0.99
C LYS A 273 20.09 14.67 -1.98
N THR A 274 19.74 13.82 -2.96
CA THR A 274 20.68 13.34 -3.98
C THR A 274 20.65 14.14 -5.28
N GLY A 275 19.75 15.13 -5.39
CA GLY A 275 19.65 16.03 -6.54
C GLY A 275 20.91 16.88 -6.74
N LYS A 276 21.34 17.02 -8.00
CA LYS A 276 22.43 17.93 -8.38
C LYS A 276 21.99 19.39 -8.49
N ILE A 277 20.69 19.61 -8.62
CA ILE A 277 20.03 20.92 -8.60
C ILE A 277 18.82 20.82 -7.65
N PRO A 278 18.26 21.95 -7.18
CA PRO A 278 17.11 21.93 -6.28
C PRO A 278 15.91 21.17 -6.85
N ASP A 279 15.18 20.46 -5.98
CA ASP A 279 14.02 19.64 -6.37
C ASP A 279 12.93 20.43 -7.10
N LYS A 280 12.80 21.73 -6.80
CA LYS A 280 11.88 22.64 -7.49
C LYS A 280 12.24 22.84 -8.97
N GLU A 281 13.52 22.91 -9.31
CA GLU A 281 13.96 23.01 -10.70
C GLU A 281 13.80 21.68 -11.44
N ILE A 282 14.03 20.55 -10.76
CA ILE A 282 13.74 19.22 -11.30
C ILE A 282 12.24 19.08 -11.57
N LEU A 283 11.39 19.52 -10.64
CA LEU A 283 9.93 19.56 -10.82
C LEU A 283 9.53 20.40 -12.04
N ARG A 284 10.18 21.55 -12.27
CA ARG A 284 9.93 22.36 -13.46
C ARG A 284 10.26 21.60 -14.75
N ILE A 285 11.43 20.97 -14.81
CA ILE A 285 11.85 20.14 -15.96
C ILE A 285 10.84 19.00 -16.18
N VAL A 286 10.37 18.36 -15.12
CA VAL A 286 9.37 17.29 -15.18
C VAL A 286 8.04 17.81 -15.74
N LYS A 287 7.53 18.94 -15.23
CA LYS A 287 6.28 19.55 -15.72
C LYS A 287 6.37 20.00 -17.18
N GLU A 288 7.53 20.46 -17.64
CA GLU A 288 7.76 20.82 -19.04
C GLU A 288 7.92 19.59 -19.96
N SER A 289 8.40 18.47 -19.40
CA SER A 289 8.75 17.27 -20.18
C SER A 289 7.63 16.25 -20.24
N PHE A 290 6.72 16.18 -19.28
CA PHE A 290 5.70 15.13 -19.19
C PHE A 290 4.29 15.70 -19.23
N ASP A 291 3.41 15.02 -19.98
CA ASP A 291 1.98 15.30 -19.97
C ASP A 291 1.28 14.28 -19.08
N PHE A 292 0.79 14.75 -17.95
CA PHE A 292 0.16 13.92 -16.92
C PHE A 292 -1.35 13.78 -17.10
N ARG A 293 -1.94 14.28 -18.19
CA ARG A 293 -3.38 14.11 -18.42
C ARG A 293 -3.69 12.65 -18.79
N PRO A 294 -4.70 11.99 -18.18
CA PRO A 294 -4.96 10.56 -18.36
C PRO A 294 -5.06 10.09 -19.82
N GLY A 295 -5.76 10.86 -20.67
CA GLY A 295 -5.86 10.52 -22.10
C GLY A 295 -4.53 10.67 -22.85
N MET A 296 -3.71 11.66 -22.48
CA MET A 296 -2.39 11.87 -23.06
C MET A 296 -1.38 10.83 -22.58
N ILE A 297 -1.44 10.40 -21.32
CA ILE A 297 -0.66 9.27 -20.82
C ILE A 297 -0.95 8.01 -21.64
N ALA A 298 -2.23 7.71 -21.89
CA ALA A 298 -2.63 6.54 -22.66
C ALA A 298 -2.07 6.55 -24.09
N ILE A 299 -1.92 7.74 -24.70
CA ILE A 299 -1.31 7.92 -26.02
C ILE A 299 0.22 7.83 -25.94
N ASN A 300 0.84 8.63 -25.06
CA ASN A 300 2.29 8.76 -24.95
C ASN A 300 2.98 7.45 -24.55
N LEU A 301 2.31 6.65 -23.72
CA LEU A 301 2.78 5.33 -23.31
C LEU A 301 2.12 4.20 -24.13
N ASP A 302 1.34 4.51 -25.16
CA ASP A 302 0.72 3.51 -26.04
C ASP A 302 -0.08 2.43 -25.26
N LEU A 303 -0.78 2.82 -24.19
CA LEU A 303 -1.45 1.90 -23.25
C LEU A 303 -2.69 1.21 -23.82
N LYS A 304 -3.09 1.55 -25.04
CA LYS A 304 -4.20 0.91 -25.77
C LYS A 304 -3.76 -0.07 -26.88
N ARG A 305 -2.46 -0.13 -27.24
CA ARG A 305 -1.91 -1.19 -28.12
C ARG A 305 -2.40 -2.59 -27.74
N GLY A 306 -3.10 -3.23 -28.67
CA GLY A 306 -3.43 -4.65 -28.57
C GLY A 306 -2.26 -5.53 -29.04
N GLY A 307 -2.33 -6.83 -28.75
CA GLY A 307 -1.30 -7.81 -29.13
C GLY A 307 -0.28 -8.11 -28.02
N ASN A 308 0.44 -9.22 -28.17
CA ASN A 308 1.55 -9.70 -27.32
C ASN A 308 1.24 -9.96 -25.83
N SER A 309 -0.03 -9.93 -25.43
CA SER A 309 -0.46 -10.22 -24.04
C SER A 309 0.29 -9.40 -22.98
N ARG A 310 0.66 -8.15 -23.27
CA ARG A 310 1.54 -7.35 -22.39
C ARG A 310 1.08 -7.24 -20.93
N TYR A 311 -0.23 -7.09 -20.69
CA TYR A 311 -0.76 -6.99 -19.33
C TYR A 311 -0.83 -8.35 -18.62
N LEU A 312 -0.82 -9.45 -19.38
CA LEU A 312 -0.58 -10.77 -18.83
C LEU A 312 0.88 -10.89 -18.36
N LYS A 313 1.83 -10.33 -19.11
CA LYS A 313 3.25 -10.31 -18.70
C LYS A 313 3.47 -9.57 -17.38
N THR A 314 2.66 -8.55 -17.06
CA THR A 314 2.75 -7.81 -15.79
C THR A 314 2.03 -8.50 -14.62
N ALA A 315 1.25 -9.55 -14.87
CA ALA A 315 0.54 -10.28 -13.82
C ALA A 315 1.48 -11.09 -12.90
N ALA A 316 2.74 -11.25 -13.30
CA ALA A 316 3.80 -11.87 -12.51
C ALA A 316 5.09 -11.04 -12.62
N TYR A 317 5.89 -11.09 -11.55
CA TYR A 317 7.21 -10.44 -11.48
C TYR A 317 7.19 -8.90 -11.56
N GLY A 318 6.08 -8.31 -11.14
CA GLY A 318 5.91 -6.86 -11.06
C GLY A 318 5.73 -6.15 -12.40
N HIS A 319 5.37 -4.87 -12.30
CA HIS A 319 5.10 -3.99 -13.43
C HIS A 319 6.32 -3.17 -13.88
N PHE A 320 7.34 -3.04 -13.03
CA PHE A 320 8.48 -2.14 -13.22
C PHE A 320 9.82 -2.88 -13.20
N GLY A 321 10.86 -2.21 -13.69
CA GLY A 321 12.23 -2.73 -13.64
C GLY A 321 12.52 -3.87 -14.61
N ARG A 322 11.77 -3.96 -15.72
CA ARG A 322 11.92 -5.00 -16.74
C ARG A 322 12.23 -4.38 -18.09
N ASP A 323 13.24 -4.92 -18.76
CA ASP A 323 13.62 -4.56 -20.12
C ASP A 323 12.82 -5.40 -21.12
N ASP A 324 11.52 -5.07 -21.24
CA ASP A 324 10.62 -5.66 -22.24
C ASP A 324 10.12 -4.51 -23.15
N PRO A 325 10.29 -4.60 -24.48
CA PRO A 325 9.81 -3.58 -25.41
C PRO A 325 8.30 -3.29 -25.35
N ASP A 326 7.50 -4.19 -24.76
CA ASP A 326 6.08 -3.94 -24.51
C ASP A 326 5.80 -2.99 -23.34
N PHE A 327 6.80 -2.74 -22.49
CA PHE A 327 6.69 -1.88 -21.30
C PHE A 327 7.24 -0.48 -21.60
N THR A 328 6.50 0.23 -22.43
CA THR A 328 6.80 1.61 -22.88
C THR A 328 7.05 2.60 -21.73
N TRP A 329 6.48 2.36 -20.55
CA TRP A 329 6.70 3.17 -19.34
C TRP A 329 8.07 2.98 -18.69
N GLU A 330 8.81 1.94 -19.07
CA GLU A 330 10.20 1.74 -18.64
C GLU A 330 11.21 2.43 -19.58
N VAL A 331 10.75 3.04 -20.69
CA VAL A 331 11.60 3.78 -21.63
C VAL A 331 11.95 5.16 -21.07
N VAL A 332 13.24 5.43 -20.94
CA VAL A 332 13.77 6.70 -20.44
C VAL A 332 13.47 7.84 -21.43
N LYS A 333 12.93 8.93 -20.91
CA LYS A 333 12.77 10.18 -21.66
C LYS A 333 14.02 11.05 -21.47
N PRO A 334 14.66 11.54 -22.55
CA PRO A 334 15.73 12.52 -22.43
C PRO A 334 15.23 13.82 -21.78
N LEU A 335 15.94 14.31 -20.77
CA LEU A 335 15.61 15.56 -20.08
C LEU A 335 16.65 16.62 -20.42
N LYS A 336 16.19 17.83 -20.79
CA LYS A 336 17.08 18.96 -21.09
C LYS A 336 17.44 19.68 -19.79
N TRP A 337 18.71 19.67 -19.43
CA TRP A 337 19.24 20.41 -18.28
C TRP A 337 20.75 20.65 -18.45
N ASP A 338 21.26 21.72 -17.84
CA ASP A 338 22.69 22.06 -17.89
C ASP A 338 23.48 21.12 -17.00
N LYS A 339 24.14 20.14 -17.60
CA LYS A 339 25.06 19.26 -16.86
C LYS A 339 26.23 20.11 -16.36
N PRO A 340 26.54 20.12 -15.05
CA PRO A 340 27.76 20.75 -14.55
C PRO A 340 28.94 20.17 -15.32
N GLN A 341 29.74 21.01 -15.95
CA GLN A 341 30.93 20.57 -16.67
C GLN A 341 31.88 19.94 -15.65
N GLU A 342 32.33 18.70 -15.87
CA GLU A 342 33.26 17.99 -14.99
C GLU A 342 34.58 18.75 -14.74
N HIS A 343 34.83 19.79 -15.53
CA HIS A 343 36.05 20.61 -15.52
C HIS A 343 36.16 21.62 -14.36
N GLU A 344 35.08 21.92 -13.62
CA GLU A 344 35.15 22.87 -12.48
C GLU A 344 35.53 22.21 -11.16
N ARG A 345 35.20 20.92 -10.95
CA ARG A 345 35.59 20.18 -9.73
C ARG A 345 37.09 19.94 -9.60
N LEU A 346 37.81 19.96 -10.73
CA LEU A 346 39.27 19.83 -10.76
C LEU A 346 40.00 21.16 -10.54
N LYS A 347 39.34 22.32 -10.71
CA LYS A 347 39.98 23.62 -10.44
C LYS A 347 40.04 23.95 -8.94
N GLU A 348 39.00 23.62 -8.18
CA GLU A 348 38.99 23.86 -6.72
C GLU A 348 39.96 22.95 -5.95
N LEU A 349 40.42 21.84 -6.54
CA LEU A 349 41.43 20.95 -5.95
C LEU A 349 42.88 21.32 -6.34
N TYR A 350 43.08 22.21 -7.31
CA TYR A 350 44.41 22.60 -7.80
C TYR A 350 44.77 24.08 -7.59
N ASP A 351 43.80 24.98 -7.43
CA ASP A 351 44.05 26.38 -7.05
C ASP A 351 43.82 26.59 -5.54
N GLY A 352 44.70 25.96 -4.74
CA GLY A 352 44.96 26.41 -3.38
C GLY A 352 45.73 27.72 -3.43
N GLY A 353 45.02 28.86 -3.33
CA GLY A 353 45.59 30.19 -3.23
C GLY A 353 44.84 31.01 -2.18
N GLU A 354 45.56 31.40 -1.14
CA GLU A 354 45.15 32.19 0.02
C GLU A 354 44.18 33.33 -0.33
N ASN A 355 43.07 33.46 0.42
CA ASN A 355 42.53 34.77 0.77
C ASN A 355 41.60 34.70 1.98
N GLU A 356 42.06 35.34 3.06
CA GLU A 356 41.27 35.75 4.21
C GLU A 356 40.23 36.80 3.79
N ASN A 357 38.93 36.51 3.99
CA ASN A 357 37.85 37.43 4.39
C ASN A 357 36.48 36.86 3.98
N ALA A 358 35.98 35.87 4.73
CA ALA A 358 34.57 35.49 4.65
C ALA A 358 33.76 36.33 5.67
N ARG A 359 33.32 37.52 5.26
CA ARG A 359 32.22 38.21 5.95
C ARG A 359 30.96 37.39 5.74
N VAL A 360 30.40 36.88 6.84
CA VAL A 360 29.10 36.21 6.91
C VAL A 360 28.01 37.22 6.55
N ASN A 361 27.60 37.24 5.28
CA ASN A 361 26.36 37.89 4.87
C ASN A 361 25.18 36.97 5.22
N HIS A 362 24.59 37.18 6.39
CA HIS A 362 23.22 36.76 6.67
C HIS A 362 22.26 37.60 5.81
N GLN A 363 22.02 37.16 4.57
CA GLN A 363 20.91 37.64 3.77
C GLN A 363 20.11 36.46 3.20
N THR A 364 18.93 36.26 3.80
CA THR A 364 17.71 35.71 3.21
C THR A 364 17.85 34.46 2.33
N LYS A 365 17.94 33.29 2.97
CA LYS A 365 17.43 32.04 2.39
C LYS A 365 15.91 32.17 2.23
N ARG A 366 15.43 32.59 1.06
CA ARG A 366 14.02 32.38 0.69
C ARG A 366 13.84 30.87 0.50
N SER A 367 13.10 30.31 1.45
CA SER A 367 12.79 28.89 1.67
C SER A 367 11.95 28.28 0.55
N GLU A 368 12.21 27.00 0.26
CA GLU A 368 11.51 26.20 -0.75
C GLU A 368 10.26 25.54 -0.14
N THR A 369 9.08 25.87 -0.67
CA THR A 369 7.82 25.18 -0.34
C THR A 369 7.56 24.03 -1.31
N ILE A 370 6.91 22.98 -0.81
CA ILE A 370 6.66 21.70 -1.47
C ILE A 370 5.17 21.37 -1.30
N GLU A 371 4.49 20.85 -2.31
CA GLU A 371 3.10 20.40 -2.19
C GLU A 371 3.04 18.88 -2.11
N THR A 372 2.42 18.32 -1.07
CA THR A 372 2.14 16.88 -1.00
C THR A 372 0.66 16.65 -0.71
N SER A 373 0.15 15.52 -1.16
CA SER A 373 -1.27 15.20 -1.03
C SER A 373 -1.48 13.87 -0.34
N SER A 374 -2.52 13.78 0.50
CA SER A 374 -3.01 12.51 1.05
C SER A 374 -4.48 12.31 0.70
N LEU A 375 -4.80 11.07 0.39
CA LEU A 375 -6.15 10.61 0.13
C LEU A 375 -6.66 9.93 1.40
N SER A 376 -7.91 10.19 1.73
CA SER A 376 -8.71 9.38 2.62
C SER A 376 -10.01 9.08 1.90
N LEU A 377 -10.82 8.20 2.44
CA LEU A 377 -12.11 7.91 1.84
C LEU A 377 -13.15 8.10 2.89
N CYS A 378 -14.24 8.74 2.49
CA CYS A 378 -15.41 8.81 3.34
C CYS A 378 -15.89 7.40 3.60
N ALA A 379 -15.91 7.10 4.89
CA ALA A 379 -16.80 6.14 5.49
C ALA A 379 -16.40 4.65 5.38
N PRO A 380 -16.88 3.80 6.31
CA PRO A 380 -16.94 2.33 6.20
C PRO A 380 -17.50 1.71 4.89
N ARG A 381 -17.63 2.47 3.79
CA ARG A 381 -18.78 2.33 2.88
C ARG A 381 -18.44 2.44 1.41
N HIS A 382 -17.23 2.94 1.07
CA HIS A 382 -16.61 2.58 -0.20
C HIS A 382 -16.60 1.04 -0.29
N PRO A 383 -16.91 0.40 -1.42
CA PRO A 383 -17.00 -1.06 -1.51
C PRO A 383 -15.79 -1.78 -0.89
N SER A 384 -14.56 -1.30 -1.14
CA SER A 384 -13.36 -1.82 -0.48
C SER A 384 -13.29 -1.63 1.04
N LEU A 385 -13.89 -0.57 1.59
CA LEU A 385 -13.95 -0.30 3.04
C LEU A 385 -15.11 -1.03 3.71
N LEU A 386 -16.22 -1.32 3.00
CA LEU A 386 -17.34 -2.16 3.47
C LEU A 386 -16.84 -3.53 3.99
N PHE A 387 -15.70 -4.00 3.48
CA PHE A 387 -15.03 -5.24 3.90
C PHE A 387 -13.73 -5.03 4.66
N GLY A 388 -13.22 -3.80 4.68
CA GLY A 388 -12.41 -3.35 5.80
C GLY A 388 -13.19 -3.49 7.12
N VAL A 389 -14.50 -3.20 7.09
CA VAL A 389 -15.44 -3.41 8.19
C VAL A 389 -15.53 -4.90 8.52
N LYS A 390 -14.96 -5.26 9.65
CA LYS A 390 -14.87 -6.66 10.09
C LYS A 390 -16.26 -7.18 10.43
N PHE A 391 -16.61 -8.33 9.87
CA PHE A 391 -17.58 -9.26 10.43
C PHE A 391 -17.17 -9.80 11.82
N PHE A 392 -16.06 -9.34 12.41
CA PHE A 392 -15.48 -9.88 13.64
C PHE A 392 -15.18 -8.85 14.72
N SER A 393 -15.98 -7.79 14.82
CA SER A 393 -15.99 -6.93 16.01
C SER A 393 -17.21 -6.00 16.12
N LEU A 394 -18.44 -6.46 15.89
CA LEU A 394 -19.63 -5.66 16.23
C LEU A 394 -20.07 -5.95 17.67
N GLY A 395 -20.33 -4.90 18.45
CA GLY A 395 -20.85 -4.98 19.81
C GLY A 395 -22.16 -4.21 19.99
N GLY A 396 -23.00 -4.71 20.91
CA GLY A 396 -24.26 -4.11 21.38
C GLY A 396 -25.53 -4.67 20.72
N ASN A 397 -26.39 -5.34 21.52
CA ASN A 397 -27.75 -5.81 21.21
C ASN A 397 -27.92 -6.90 20.11
N GLY A 398 -27.11 -7.96 20.14
CA GLY A 398 -27.39 -9.21 19.39
C GLY A 398 -26.43 -9.54 18.23
N HIS A 399 -25.17 -9.11 18.31
CA HIS A 399 -24.17 -9.28 17.23
C HIS A 399 -22.89 -9.98 17.71
N LEU A 400 -22.29 -10.74 16.80
CA LEU A 400 -21.34 -11.81 17.07
C LEU A 400 -19.91 -11.34 17.39
N HIS A 401 -19.25 -12.12 18.23
CA HIS A 401 -17.92 -11.87 18.73
C HIS A 401 -17.02 -13.12 18.63
N ILE A 402 -16.23 -13.27 17.55
CA ILE A 402 -15.28 -14.40 17.48
C ILE A 402 -14.24 -14.32 18.61
N HIS A 403 -13.61 -13.16 18.78
CA HIS A 403 -12.55 -12.99 19.79
C HIS A 403 -13.08 -12.92 21.24
N LEU A 404 -14.39 -12.76 21.47
CA LEU A 404 -14.94 -12.87 22.83
C LEU A 404 -15.16 -14.30 23.29
N ARG A 405 -15.43 -15.22 22.35
CA ARG A 405 -15.75 -16.61 22.68
C ARG A 405 -14.52 -17.51 22.59
N ASP A 406 -13.54 -17.15 21.75
CA ASP A 406 -12.29 -17.88 21.62
C ASP A 406 -11.11 -16.95 21.30
N ARG A 407 -10.29 -16.67 22.33
CA ARG A 407 -9.06 -15.85 22.23
C ARG A 407 -7.97 -16.49 21.36
N GLU A 408 -8.08 -17.80 21.11
CA GLU A 408 -7.11 -18.56 20.32
C GLU A 408 -7.53 -18.75 18.87
N SER A 409 -8.64 -18.12 18.45
CA SER A 409 -9.10 -18.13 17.07
C SER A 409 -7.99 -17.73 16.09
N LYS A 410 -7.84 -18.51 15.02
CA LYS A 410 -6.98 -18.18 13.89
C LYS A 410 -7.88 -17.70 12.76
N VAL A 411 -7.65 -16.48 12.30
CA VAL A 411 -8.55 -15.78 11.38
C VAL A 411 -7.76 -15.17 10.24
N ALA A 412 -8.16 -15.51 9.02
CA ALA A 412 -7.77 -14.91 7.75
C ALA A 412 -9.03 -14.76 6.89
N CYS A 413 -9.98 -13.94 7.35
CA CYS A 413 -11.24 -13.75 6.65
C CYS A 413 -11.18 -12.58 5.68
N GLU A 414 -11.37 -12.92 4.42
CA GLU A 414 -11.50 -12.01 3.31
C GLU A 414 -12.97 -11.79 2.97
N ALA A 415 -13.25 -10.66 2.33
CA ALA A 415 -14.57 -10.42 1.78
C ALA A 415 -14.50 -9.57 0.52
N CYS A 416 -15.47 -9.80 -0.37
CA CYS A 416 -15.66 -9.01 -1.56
C CYS A 416 -17.15 -8.73 -1.82
N THR A 417 -17.42 -7.73 -2.65
CA THR A 417 -18.78 -7.37 -3.06
C THR A 417 -18.81 -6.85 -4.47
N LYS A 418 -19.99 -7.01 -5.05
CA LYS A 418 -20.46 -6.28 -6.21
C LYS A 418 -21.98 -6.11 -6.07
N SER A 419 -22.64 -5.55 -7.07
CA SER A 419 -24.09 -5.40 -7.15
C SER A 419 -24.84 -6.61 -6.60
N ASN A 420 -25.65 -6.36 -5.58
CA ASN A 420 -26.51 -7.36 -4.93
C ASN A 420 -25.79 -8.62 -4.38
N LEU A 421 -24.49 -8.55 -4.12
CA LEU A 421 -23.68 -9.68 -3.66
C LEU A 421 -22.63 -9.27 -2.63
N VAL A 422 -22.59 -9.97 -1.51
CA VAL A 422 -21.46 -10.00 -0.57
C VAL A 422 -20.95 -11.43 -0.45
N MET A 423 -19.65 -11.64 -0.57
CA MET A 423 -19.01 -12.93 -0.33
C MET A 423 -17.98 -12.79 0.79
N VAL A 424 -18.05 -13.68 1.78
CA VAL A 424 -17.04 -13.87 2.82
C VAL A 424 -16.33 -15.19 2.59
N PHE A 425 -15.00 -15.19 2.64
CA PHE A 425 -14.18 -16.35 2.33
C PHE A 425 -12.82 -16.31 3.02
N GLY A 426 -12.03 -17.39 2.89
CA GLY A 426 -10.73 -17.56 3.54
C GLY A 426 -10.82 -18.49 4.75
N GLU A 427 -9.87 -18.38 5.67
CA GLU A 427 -9.61 -19.45 6.64
C GLU A 427 -9.91 -19.00 8.08
N ILE A 428 -10.75 -19.76 8.79
CA ILE A 428 -11.07 -19.53 10.19
C ILE A 428 -11.06 -20.86 10.96
N THR A 429 -10.18 -20.94 11.95
CA THR A 429 -10.19 -22.00 12.96
C THR A 429 -10.56 -21.40 14.30
N THR A 430 -11.73 -21.77 14.84
CA THR A 430 -12.28 -21.19 16.07
C THR A 430 -13.27 -22.14 16.73
N LYS A 431 -13.39 -22.05 18.06
CA LYS A 431 -14.44 -22.73 18.85
C LYS A 431 -15.77 -21.95 18.86
N ALA A 432 -15.79 -20.73 18.33
CA ALA A 432 -16.99 -19.90 18.32
C ALA A 432 -18.02 -20.42 17.31
N ASN A 433 -19.29 -20.54 17.73
CA ASN A 433 -20.40 -20.74 16.80
C ASN A 433 -20.76 -19.40 16.15
N ILE A 434 -20.68 -19.32 14.82
CA ILE A 434 -20.73 -18.07 14.06
C ILE A 434 -21.80 -18.13 12.98
N ASP A 435 -22.69 -17.15 13.01
CA ASP A 435 -23.62 -16.85 11.91
C ASP A 435 -23.00 -15.75 11.04
N TYR A 436 -22.24 -16.16 10.01
CA TYR A 436 -21.56 -15.22 9.12
C TYR A 436 -22.54 -14.30 8.38
N GLU A 437 -23.65 -14.86 7.91
CA GLU A 437 -24.64 -14.12 7.12
C GLU A 437 -25.28 -13.01 7.94
N LYS A 438 -25.72 -13.29 9.16
CA LYS A 438 -26.27 -12.28 10.05
C LYS A 438 -25.31 -11.11 10.24
N ILE A 439 -24.02 -11.38 10.48
CA ILE A 439 -23.05 -10.28 10.64
C ILE A 439 -22.88 -9.50 9.34
N VAL A 440 -22.90 -10.18 8.20
CA VAL A 440 -22.87 -9.53 6.89
C VAL A 440 -23.94 -8.48 6.77
N ARG A 441 -25.18 -8.89 7.00
CA ARG A 441 -26.35 -8.03 6.89
C ARG A 441 -26.32 -6.90 7.93
N ASP A 442 -26.00 -7.22 9.18
CA ASP A 442 -25.93 -6.24 10.27
C ASP A 442 -24.86 -5.17 10.03
N THR A 443 -23.72 -5.57 9.48
CA THR A 443 -22.65 -4.64 9.11
C THR A 443 -23.11 -3.70 7.99
N CYS A 444 -23.69 -4.24 6.92
CA CYS A 444 -24.22 -3.45 5.81
C CYS A 444 -25.30 -2.47 6.29
N ARG A 445 -26.20 -2.90 7.18
CA ARG A 445 -27.26 -2.06 7.76
C ARG A 445 -26.72 -0.94 8.66
N ASN A 446 -25.72 -1.22 9.49
CA ASN A 446 -25.04 -0.20 10.32
C ASN A 446 -24.26 0.82 9.47
N VAL A 447 -23.82 0.36 8.31
CA VAL A 447 -23.28 1.17 7.22
C VAL A 447 -24.40 1.89 6.43
N GLY A 448 -25.67 1.67 6.68
CA GLY A 448 -26.75 2.40 6.00
C GLY A 448 -26.98 1.96 4.55
N PHE A 449 -26.50 0.77 4.18
CA PHE A 449 -26.94 0.06 2.98
C PHE A 449 -28.25 -0.66 3.31
N VAL A 450 -29.38 0.03 3.08
CA VAL A 450 -30.72 -0.40 3.49
C VAL A 450 -31.71 -0.46 2.33
N SER A 451 -31.24 -0.20 1.10
CA SER A 451 -32.04 -0.28 -0.11
C SER A 451 -31.14 -0.30 -1.36
N ASP A 452 -31.66 -0.80 -2.47
CA ASP A 452 -30.96 -0.80 -3.76
C ASP A 452 -30.65 0.62 -4.27
N ASP A 453 -31.45 1.61 -3.86
CA ASP A 453 -31.27 3.01 -4.22
C ASP A 453 -29.99 3.60 -3.64
N VAL A 454 -29.58 3.16 -2.44
CA VAL A 454 -28.33 3.60 -1.81
C VAL A 454 -27.13 2.73 -2.22
N GLY A 455 -27.34 1.71 -3.05
CA GLY A 455 -26.28 0.91 -3.68
C GLY A 455 -26.16 -0.54 -3.21
N LEU A 456 -26.83 -0.91 -2.12
CA LEU A 456 -26.96 -2.28 -1.62
C LEU A 456 -28.08 -2.34 -0.59
N ASP A 457 -28.92 -3.37 -0.65
CA ASP A 457 -29.91 -3.68 0.38
C ASP A 457 -29.40 -4.81 1.28
N ALA A 458 -29.11 -4.51 2.55
CA ALA A 458 -28.61 -5.50 3.51
C ALA A 458 -29.56 -6.69 3.75
N ASP A 459 -30.87 -6.50 3.59
CA ASP A 459 -31.87 -7.53 3.86
C ASP A 459 -32.15 -8.39 2.63
N ASN A 460 -31.93 -7.86 1.42
CA ASN A 460 -32.19 -8.55 0.15
C ASN A 460 -30.94 -9.01 -0.59
N CYS A 461 -29.73 -8.55 -0.22
CA CYS A 461 -28.51 -8.94 -0.91
C CYS A 461 -28.18 -10.43 -0.78
N LYS A 462 -27.58 -11.01 -1.82
CA LYS A 462 -27.02 -12.36 -1.75
C LYS A 462 -25.80 -12.36 -0.84
N VAL A 463 -25.76 -13.29 0.10
CA VAL A 463 -24.59 -13.53 0.96
C VAL A 463 -24.03 -14.91 0.66
N LEU A 464 -22.78 -14.96 0.19
CA LEU A 464 -22.04 -16.20 -0.05
C LEU A 464 -21.01 -16.42 1.05
N VAL A 465 -21.00 -17.59 1.65
CA VAL A 465 -20.06 -17.97 2.71
C VAL A 465 -19.20 -19.13 2.21
N TYR A 466 -17.90 -18.88 2.07
CA TYR A 466 -16.87 -19.83 1.61
C TYR A 466 -15.68 -19.82 2.58
N ILE A 467 -15.94 -20.15 3.84
CA ILE A 467 -14.95 -20.18 4.91
C ILE A 467 -14.49 -21.62 5.16
N GLU A 468 -13.18 -21.84 5.15
CA GLU A 468 -12.54 -23.13 5.43
C GLU A 468 -11.71 -23.06 6.72
N GLN A 469 -11.19 -24.21 7.18
CA GLN A 469 -10.25 -24.21 8.32
C GLN A 469 -8.85 -23.83 7.85
N GLN A 470 -8.04 -23.27 8.76
CA GLN A 470 -6.64 -22.96 8.45
C GLN A 470 -5.85 -24.24 8.13
N SER A 471 -4.97 -24.16 7.12
CA SER A 471 -4.04 -25.24 6.76
C SER A 471 -3.26 -25.77 7.97
N PRO A 472 -3.25 -27.10 8.21
CA PRO A 472 -2.46 -27.72 9.27
C PRO A 472 -0.96 -27.45 9.16
N ASP A 473 -0.42 -27.35 7.94
CA ASP A 473 1.01 -27.06 7.68
C ASP A 473 1.38 -25.66 8.24
N ILE A 474 0.52 -24.66 8.02
CA ILE A 474 0.68 -23.31 8.56
C ILE A 474 0.55 -23.34 10.09
N ALA A 475 -0.44 -24.04 10.63
CA ALA A 475 -0.68 -24.12 12.06
C ALA A 475 0.51 -24.74 12.83
N GLN A 476 1.17 -25.75 12.26
CA GLN A 476 2.36 -26.37 12.81
C GLN A 476 3.54 -25.39 12.86
N GLY A 477 3.85 -24.72 11.73
CA GLY A 477 4.96 -23.78 11.64
C GLY A 477 4.80 -22.57 12.57
N VAL A 478 3.58 -22.03 12.69
CA VAL A 478 3.31 -20.80 13.43
C VAL A 478 3.20 -21.04 14.94
N HIS A 479 2.32 -21.96 15.36
CA HIS A 479 1.98 -22.13 16.78
C HIS A 479 2.01 -23.60 17.25
N GLY A 480 2.52 -24.53 16.43
CA GLY A 480 2.63 -25.95 16.78
C GLY A 480 1.29 -26.57 17.16
N HIS A 481 0.21 -26.26 16.44
CA HIS A 481 -1.15 -26.65 16.83
C HIS A 481 -1.56 -26.17 18.25
N LEU A 482 -1.11 -24.97 18.63
CA LEU A 482 -1.40 -24.28 19.90
C LEU A 482 -0.60 -24.83 21.09
N THR A 483 0.54 -25.46 20.82
CA THR A 483 1.45 -26.00 21.85
C THR A 483 2.65 -25.09 22.15
N LYS A 484 3.02 -24.19 21.23
CA LYS A 484 4.16 -23.27 21.42
C LYS A 484 3.87 -22.23 22.51
N SER A 485 4.88 -21.90 23.31
CA SER A 485 4.82 -20.75 24.24
C SER A 485 4.78 -19.42 23.47
N PRO A 486 4.30 -18.31 24.07
CA PRO A 486 4.24 -17.02 23.39
C PRO A 486 5.57 -16.53 22.77
N GLU A 487 6.69 -16.81 23.44
CA GLU A 487 8.04 -16.47 23.01
C GLU A 487 8.49 -17.27 21.77
N GLU A 488 7.91 -18.44 21.56
CA GLU A 488 8.21 -19.37 20.46
C GLU A 488 7.24 -19.27 19.29
N ILE A 489 6.15 -18.49 19.41
CA ILE A 489 5.20 -18.28 18.31
C ILE A 489 5.93 -17.62 17.15
N GLY A 490 6.00 -18.35 16.03
CA GLY A 490 6.59 -17.87 14.78
C GLY A 490 5.67 -16.87 14.08
N ALA A 491 6.22 -16.07 13.18
CA ALA A 491 5.42 -15.18 12.34
C ALA A 491 4.44 -15.98 11.46
N GLY A 492 3.20 -15.49 11.36
CA GLY A 492 2.13 -16.14 10.59
C GLY A 492 2.31 -16.17 9.07
N ASP A 493 3.12 -15.25 8.52
CA ASP A 493 3.57 -15.19 7.13
C ASP A 493 4.90 -14.43 7.10
N GLN A 494 5.62 -14.51 5.98
CA GLN A 494 6.72 -13.59 5.72
C GLN A 494 6.21 -12.22 5.27
N GLY A 495 7.04 -11.20 5.44
CA GLY A 495 6.76 -9.85 4.97
C GLY A 495 7.54 -8.81 5.76
N HIS A 496 7.38 -7.54 5.36
CA HIS A 496 7.94 -6.40 6.07
C HIS A 496 6.86 -5.38 6.37
N MET A 497 6.95 -4.70 7.51
CA MET A 497 5.96 -3.73 8.00
C MET A 497 6.65 -2.42 8.36
N PHE A 498 5.90 -1.32 8.30
CA PHE A 498 6.41 0.00 8.57
C PHE A 498 5.60 0.75 9.65
N GLY A 499 6.33 1.37 10.55
CA GLY A 499 5.88 2.37 11.50
C GLY A 499 6.30 3.75 11.04
N TYR A 500 5.44 4.75 11.18
CA TYR A 500 5.79 6.14 10.89
C TYR A 500 5.22 7.09 11.93
N ALA A 501 5.97 8.14 12.24
CA ALA A 501 5.54 9.26 13.08
C ALA A 501 6.22 10.56 12.66
N THR A 502 5.54 11.68 12.91
CA THR A 502 5.95 13.04 12.56
C THR A 502 5.38 14.01 13.58
N ASP A 503 6.06 15.11 13.89
CA ASP A 503 5.62 16.11 14.88
C ASP A 503 4.65 17.17 14.32
N GLU A 504 4.19 17.01 13.07
CA GLU A 504 3.26 17.90 12.39
C GLU A 504 1.91 18.10 13.12
N THR A 505 1.46 17.07 13.85
CA THR A 505 0.16 17.06 14.54
C THR A 505 0.29 16.45 15.94
N PRO A 506 -0.62 16.80 16.88
CA PRO A 506 -0.62 16.23 18.24
C PRO A 506 -0.70 14.69 18.28
N GLU A 507 -1.38 14.08 17.32
CA GLU A 507 -1.50 12.64 17.16
C GLU A 507 -0.27 11.96 16.51
N PHE A 508 0.80 12.73 16.25
CA PHE A 508 2.03 12.31 15.60
C PHE A 508 1.82 11.69 14.21
N MET A 509 0.93 12.28 13.42
CA MET A 509 0.55 11.84 12.07
C MET A 509 0.73 12.97 11.04
N PRO A 510 0.89 12.65 9.75
CA PRO A 510 0.95 13.68 8.70
C PRO A 510 -0.34 14.49 8.62
N LEU A 511 -0.25 15.81 8.51
CA LEU A 511 -1.44 16.67 8.54
C LEU A 511 -2.39 16.36 7.38
N SER A 512 -1.87 16.12 6.19
CA SER A 512 -2.66 15.79 5.00
C SER A 512 -3.52 14.53 5.21
N HIS A 513 -2.97 13.50 5.87
CA HIS A 513 -3.70 12.28 6.20
C HIS A 513 -4.77 12.55 7.27
N VAL A 514 -4.40 13.26 8.33
CA VAL A 514 -5.30 13.63 9.44
C VAL A 514 -6.53 14.40 8.93
N LEU A 515 -6.31 15.46 8.15
CA LEU A 515 -7.40 16.30 7.64
C LEU A 515 -8.31 15.50 6.71
N SER A 516 -7.73 14.75 5.79
CA SER A 516 -8.50 13.94 4.84
C SER A 516 -9.38 12.91 5.57
N THR A 517 -8.82 12.24 6.57
CA THR A 517 -9.54 11.27 7.42
C THR A 517 -10.61 11.91 8.29
N LYS A 518 -10.34 13.08 8.88
CA LYS A 518 -11.35 13.81 9.67
C LYS A 518 -12.50 14.34 8.81
N LEU A 519 -12.25 14.79 7.58
CA LEU A 519 -13.31 15.17 6.63
C LEU A 519 -14.22 13.99 6.30
N SER A 520 -13.62 12.81 6.09
CA SER A 520 -14.32 11.55 5.87
C SER A 520 -15.21 11.15 7.06
N ALA A 521 -14.67 11.23 8.28
CA ALA A 521 -15.45 10.96 9.49
C ALA A 521 -16.61 11.96 9.64
N ARG A 522 -16.35 13.24 9.37
CA ARG A 522 -17.33 14.32 9.47
C ARG A 522 -18.49 14.16 8.49
N LEU A 523 -18.24 13.79 7.24
CA LEU A 523 -19.28 13.45 6.25
C LEU A 523 -20.22 12.35 6.78
N THR A 524 -19.67 11.31 7.41
CA THR A 524 -20.49 10.25 8.02
C THR A 524 -21.31 10.76 9.19
N GLU A 525 -20.73 11.61 10.02
CA GLU A 525 -21.38 12.22 11.18
C GLU A 525 -22.59 13.06 10.74
N VAL A 526 -22.41 14.00 9.81
CA VAL A 526 -23.47 14.92 9.36
C VAL A 526 -24.60 14.20 8.61
N ARG A 527 -24.30 13.05 7.99
CA ARG A 527 -25.34 12.17 7.43
C ARG A 527 -26.10 11.42 8.54
N LYS A 528 -25.40 10.82 9.52
CA LYS A 528 -26.03 10.01 10.58
C LYS A 528 -26.85 10.85 11.56
N ASN A 529 -26.44 12.09 11.82
CA ASN A 529 -27.15 12.99 12.74
C ASN A 529 -28.26 13.81 12.05
N GLY A 530 -28.42 13.67 10.73
CA GLY A 530 -29.45 14.36 9.96
C GLY A 530 -29.16 15.83 9.60
N THR A 531 -27.93 16.32 9.80
CA THR A 531 -27.56 17.68 9.38
C THR A 531 -27.61 17.85 7.86
N CYS A 532 -27.09 16.86 7.12
CA CYS A 532 -27.14 16.80 5.65
C CYS A 532 -27.88 15.52 5.25
N THR A 533 -29.21 15.55 5.23
CA THR A 533 -30.07 14.37 5.02
C THR A 533 -29.96 13.78 3.61
N TRP A 534 -29.53 14.59 2.64
CA TRP A 534 -29.35 14.20 1.25
C TRP A 534 -28.11 13.30 1.03
N LEU A 535 -27.20 13.24 2.01
CA LEU A 535 -26.00 12.42 1.91
C LEU A 535 -26.35 10.93 1.91
N ARG A 536 -25.67 10.18 1.04
CA ARG A 536 -25.72 8.72 0.99
C ARG A 536 -24.43 8.09 1.54
N PRO A 537 -24.38 6.76 1.69
CA PRO A 537 -23.25 6.05 2.32
C PRO A 537 -21.86 6.31 1.73
N ASP A 538 -21.71 6.38 0.40
CA ASP A 538 -20.40 6.38 -0.26
C ASP A 538 -19.80 7.80 -0.38
N GLY A 539 -18.47 7.90 -0.31
CA GLY A 539 -17.76 9.15 -0.55
C GLY A 539 -16.25 9.05 -0.40
N LYS A 540 -15.55 10.10 -0.83
CA LYS A 540 -14.09 10.17 -0.91
C LYS A 540 -13.60 11.58 -0.56
N THR A 541 -12.47 11.69 0.13
CA THR A 541 -11.88 12.97 0.55
C THR A 541 -10.39 13.02 0.23
N GLN A 542 -9.88 14.13 -0.27
CA GLN A 542 -8.46 14.29 -0.56
C GLN A 542 -8.03 15.69 -0.16
N VAL A 543 -6.86 15.78 0.48
CA VAL A 543 -6.30 17.04 0.94
C VAL A 543 -4.87 17.15 0.44
N THR A 544 -4.60 18.23 -0.29
CA THR A 544 -3.26 18.67 -0.69
C THR A 544 -2.81 19.75 0.27
N VAL A 545 -1.67 19.54 0.90
CA VAL A 545 -1.07 20.47 1.87
C VAL A 545 0.25 20.96 1.30
N GLU A 546 0.46 22.26 1.38
CA GLU A 546 1.75 22.88 1.12
C GLU A 546 2.59 22.81 2.39
N TYR A 547 3.81 22.28 2.25
CA TYR A 547 4.77 22.04 3.31
C TYR A 547 6.05 22.84 3.07
N PHE A 548 6.71 23.17 4.17
CA PHE A 548 8.10 23.56 4.20
C PHE A 548 8.95 22.42 4.77
N ASN A 549 10.08 22.13 4.12
CA ASN A 549 11.05 21.15 4.60
C ASN A 549 12.11 21.84 5.47
N ASP A 550 11.95 21.71 6.78
CA ASP A 550 12.90 22.20 7.78
C ASP A 550 13.88 21.08 8.13
N ASN A 551 14.94 20.94 7.34
CA ASN A 551 16.04 19.99 7.58
C ASN A 551 15.57 18.54 7.79
N GLY A 552 14.54 18.11 7.06
CA GLY A 552 13.93 16.78 7.19
C GLY A 552 12.66 16.75 8.03
N ALA A 553 12.32 17.82 8.76
CA ALA A 553 11.01 17.94 9.40
C ALA A 553 9.99 18.57 8.43
N MET A 554 8.75 18.09 8.44
CA MET A 554 7.69 18.69 7.62
C MET A 554 6.95 19.73 8.43
N VAL A 555 6.84 20.93 7.89
CA VAL A 555 6.09 22.03 8.52
C VAL A 555 4.93 22.40 7.60
N PRO A 556 3.68 22.08 7.97
CA PRO A 556 2.52 22.45 7.16
C PRO A 556 2.34 23.97 7.12
N ILE A 557 2.23 24.52 5.92
CA ILE A 557 2.05 25.97 5.68
C ILE A 557 0.57 26.30 5.48
N ARG A 558 -0.09 25.62 4.53
CA ARG A 558 -1.50 25.83 4.19
C ARG A 558 -2.10 24.61 3.49
N VAL A 559 -3.42 24.53 3.46
CA VAL A 559 -4.16 23.60 2.61
C VAL A 559 -4.29 24.21 1.22
N HIS A 560 -3.67 23.57 0.23
CA HIS A 560 -3.72 24.00 -1.15
C HIS A 560 -5.02 23.58 -1.84
N THR A 561 -5.40 22.31 -1.73
CA THR A 561 -6.60 21.77 -2.39
C THR A 561 -7.38 20.88 -1.43
N VAL A 562 -8.70 21.06 -1.40
CA VAL A 562 -9.65 20.13 -0.78
C VAL A 562 -10.54 19.56 -1.88
N LEU A 563 -10.56 18.23 -1.97
CA LEU A 563 -11.45 17.49 -2.86
C LEU A 563 -12.39 16.62 -2.03
N ILE A 564 -13.69 16.74 -2.29
CA ILE A 564 -14.73 15.87 -1.74
C ILE A 564 -15.61 15.38 -2.89
N SER A 565 -15.74 14.07 -3.03
CA SER A 565 -16.73 13.43 -3.89
C SER A 565 -17.64 12.61 -2.99
N THR A 566 -18.90 12.98 -2.84
CA THR A 566 -19.84 12.30 -1.93
C THR A 566 -21.10 11.88 -2.67
N GLN A 567 -21.57 10.67 -2.35
CA GLN A 567 -22.82 10.15 -2.87
C GLN A 567 -23.98 10.95 -2.27
N HIS A 568 -25.00 11.21 -3.08
CA HIS A 568 -26.16 12.00 -2.70
C HIS A 568 -27.46 11.44 -3.30
N ASP A 569 -28.61 11.87 -2.80
CA ASP A 569 -29.89 11.59 -3.44
C ASP A 569 -30.13 12.48 -4.69
N GLU A 570 -31.27 12.28 -5.35
CA GLU A 570 -31.60 13.00 -6.58
C GLU A 570 -32.15 14.41 -6.36
N THR A 571 -32.39 14.80 -5.11
CA THR A 571 -33.15 16.01 -4.77
C THR A 571 -32.27 17.24 -4.56
N VAL A 572 -31.03 17.03 -4.08
CA VAL A 572 -30.09 18.11 -3.79
C VAL A 572 -29.37 18.60 -5.05
N THR A 573 -29.22 19.91 -5.17
CA THR A 573 -28.46 20.54 -6.27
C THR A 573 -26.95 20.59 -5.98
N ASN A 574 -26.12 20.69 -7.03
CA ASN A 574 -24.67 20.80 -6.83
C ASN A 574 -24.26 22.06 -6.05
N ASP A 575 -25.01 23.15 -6.16
CA ASP A 575 -24.74 24.39 -5.42
C ASP A 575 -25.02 24.21 -3.93
N GLU A 576 -26.11 23.53 -3.57
CA GLU A 576 -26.42 23.16 -2.18
C GLU A 576 -25.39 22.18 -1.62
N ILE A 577 -25.01 21.14 -2.39
CA ILE A 577 -23.91 20.22 -2.01
C ILE A 577 -22.65 21.02 -1.71
N ALA A 578 -22.24 21.92 -2.60
CA ALA A 578 -21.02 22.70 -2.43
C ALA A 578 -21.08 23.63 -1.20
N ALA A 579 -22.23 24.28 -0.96
CA ALA A 579 -22.43 25.14 0.20
C ALA A 579 -22.39 24.35 1.51
N ASP A 580 -23.11 23.24 1.59
CA ASP A 580 -23.20 22.39 2.77
C ASP A 580 -21.86 21.73 3.10
N LEU A 581 -21.14 21.22 2.09
CA LEU A 581 -19.82 20.64 2.29
C LEU A 581 -18.83 21.68 2.85
N LYS A 582 -18.85 22.92 2.36
CA LYS A 582 -18.00 23.99 2.91
C LYS A 582 -18.35 24.30 4.36
N GLN A 583 -19.64 24.47 4.64
CA GLN A 583 -20.11 24.96 5.95
C GLN A 583 -20.11 23.86 7.03
N HIS A 584 -20.59 22.67 6.71
CA HIS A 584 -20.85 21.61 7.67
C HIS A 584 -19.77 20.53 7.74
N VAL A 585 -18.88 20.45 6.74
CA VAL A 585 -17.81 19.44 6.68
C VAL A 585 -16.41 20.06 6.73
N ILE A 586 -16.10 20.99 5.82
CA ILE A 586 -14.75 21.54 5.67
C ILE A 586 -14.40 22.49 6.81
N LYS A 587 -15.20 23.53 7.01
CA LYS A 587 -14.95 24.57 8.02
C LYS A 587 -14.85 24.02 9.45
N PRO A 588 -15.64 23.01 9.87
CA PRO A 588 -15.51 22.42 11.20
C PRO A 588 -14.26 21.54 11.39
N VAL A 589 -13.64 21.08 10.31
CA VAL A 589 -12.51 20.12 10.37
C VAL A 589 -11.17 20.78 10.13
N ILE A 590 -11.07 21.65 9.12
CA ILE A 590 -9.80 22.27 8.74
C ILE A 590 -9.59 23.53 9.57
N PRO A 591 -8.50 23.62 10.37
CA PRO A 591 -8.18 24.83 11.11
C PRO A 591 -8.07 26.05 10.18
N GLU A 592 -8.70 27.15 10.56
CA GLU A 592 -8.78 28.38 9.74
C GLU A 592 -7.40 28.91 9.33
N LYS A 593 -6.38 28.75 10.18
CA LYS A 593 -4.99 29.14 9.88
C LYS A 593 -4.39 28.47 8.64
N TYR A 594 -4.96 27.36 8.16
CA TYR A 594 -4.52 26.66 6.97
C TYR A 594 -5.39 26.93 5.73
N LEU A 595 -6.50 27.68 5.87
CA LEU A 595 -7.37 28.04 4.76
C LEU A 595 -7.14 29.50 4.36
N ASP A 596 -7.07 29.75 3.07
CA ASP A 596 -6.98 31.10 2.52
C ASP A 596 -7.81 31.26 1.24
N ASP A 597 -7.78 32.46 0.66
CA ASP A 597 -8.48 32.84 -0.56
C ASP A 597 -7.98 32.08 -1.81
N LYS A 598 -6.83 31.41 -1.72
CA LYS A 598 -6.23 30.59 -2.78
C LYS A 598 -6.48 29.10 -2.58
N THR A 599 -7.14 28.68 -1.50
CA THR A 599 -7.46 27.26 -1.32
C THR A 599 -8.46 26.82 -2.40
N ILE A 600 -8.09 25.79 -3.16
CA ILE A 600 -8.90 25.25 -4.25
C ILE A 600 -9.88 24.23 -3.69
N PHE A 601 -11.15 24.33 -4.08
CA PHE A 601 -12.20 23.40 -3.66
C PHE A 601 -12.78 22.67 -4.87
N HIS A 602 -12.61 21.34 -4.90
CA HIS A 602 -13.30 20.45 -5.83
C HIS A 602 -14.40 19.70 -5.07
N LEU A 603 -15.66 20.10 -5.26
CA LEU A 603 -16.79 19.54 -4.53
C LEU A 603 -17.73 18.87 -5.55
N ASN A 604 -17.78 17.53 -5.49
CA ASN A 604 -18.40 16.66 -6.50
C ASN A 604 -17.99 17.03 -7.94
N PRO A 605 -16.69 16.98 -8.28
CA PRO A 605 -16.21 17.43 -9.60
C PRO A 605 -16.73 16.59 -10.78
N SER A 606 -17.20 15.37 -10.54
CA SER A 606 -17.90 14.56 -11.54
C SER A 606 -19.31 15.08 -11.87
N GLY A 607 -19.82 16.02 -11.08
CA GLY A 607 -21.20 16.48 -11.11
C GLY A 607 -22.08 15.52 -10.32
N ARG A 608 -22.69 14.56 -11.01
CA ARG A 608 -23.66 13.62 -10.41
C ARG A 608 -22.96 12.42 -9.77
N PHE A 609 -23.36 12.08 -8.55
CA PHE A 609 -22.93 10.87 -7.84
C PHE A 609 -24.10 10.30 -7.03
N VAL A 610 -25.10 9.73 -7.73
CA VAL A 610 -26.30 9.18 -7.08
C VAL A 610 -26.18 7.68 -6.86
N ILE A 611 -25.74 6.97 -7.89
CA ILE A 611 -25.41 5.55 -7.82
C ILE A 611 -24.06 5.44 -7.13
N GLY A 612 -23.94 4.60 -6.11
CA GLY A 612 -22.69 4.42 -5.37
C GLY A 612 -22.66 3.07 -4.65
N GLY A 613 -21.63 2.85 -3.82
CA GLY A 613 -21.48 1.58 -3.12
C GLY A 613 -21.26 0.39 -4.07
N PRO A 614 -21.58 -0.85 -3.64
CA PRO A 614 -21.26 -2.07 -4.39
C PRO A 614 -21.87 -2.14 -5.79
N ARG A 615 -23.00 -1.47 -5.98
CA ARG A 615 -23.67 -1.32 -7.28
C ARG A 615 -22.76 -0.65 -8.31
N GLU A 616 -21.98 0.35 -7.89
CA GLU A 616 -21.12 1.11 -8.80
C GLU A 616 -19.72 0.51 -8.94
N ASP A 617 -19.08 0.14 -7.83
CA ASP A 617 -17.67 -0.29 -7.81
C ASP A 617 -17.49 -1.59 -7.02
N ALA A 618 -16.59 -2.45 -7.48
CA ALA A 618 -16.24 -3.68 -6.80
C ALA A 618 -15.44 -3.42 -5.50
N GLY A 619 -15.80 -4.13 -4.43
CA GLY A 619 -15.14 -4.01 -3.12
C GLY A 619 -14.38 -5.25 -2.72
N LEU A 620 -13.20 -5.08 -2.12
CA LEU A 620 -12.38 -6.16 -1.56
C LEU A 620 -11.66 -5.71 -0.29
N THR A 621 -11.54 -6.62 0.68
CA THR A 621 -10.67 -6.44 1.87
C THR A 621 -9.24 -6.09 1.45
N GLY A 622 -8.59 -5.21 2.22
CA GLY A 622 -7.16 -4.92 2.04
C GLY A 622 -6.82 -4.07 0.82
N ARG A 623 -7.79 -3.37 0.23
CA ARG A 623 -7.57 -2.48 -0.94
C ARG A 623 -7.47 -1.00 -0.59
N LYS A 624 -7.22 -0.69 0.68
CA LYS A 624 -7.11 0.66 1.24
C LYS A 624 -5.97 0.81 2.26
N ILE A 625 -4.94 -0.02 2.12
CA ILE A 625 -3.82 -0.09 3.06
C ILE A 625 -3.07 1.24 3.28
N ILE A 626 -3.04 2.12 2.27
CA ILE A 626 -2.43 3.46 2.39
C ILE A 626 -3.35 4.42 3.16
N VAL A 627 -4.67 4.27 3.04
CA VAL A 627 -5.67 5.00 3.83
C VAL A 627 -5.71 4.47 5.26
N ASP A 628 -5.48 3.17 5.47
CA ASP A 628 -5.42 2.58 6.80
C ASP A 628 -4.20 3.03 7.60
N THR A 629 -3.15 3.51 6.92
CA THR A 629 -1.86 3.85 7.51
C THR A 629 -1.56 5.34 7.47
N TYR A 630 -0.68 5.80 6.58
CA TYR A 630 -0.03 7.12 6.66
C TYR A 630 -0.33 8.02 5.45
N GLY A 631 -1.26 7.63 4.57
CA GLY A 631 -1.72 8.49 3.47
C GLY A 631 -0.67 8.81 2.41
N GLY A 632 0.31 7.91 2.21
CA GLY A 632 1.41 8.05 1.26
C GLY A 632 2.75 8.45 1.91
N TRP A 633 2.72 8.91 3.16
CA TRP A 633 3.92 9.19 3.95
C TRP A 633 4.55 7.92 4.52
N GLY A 634 5.80 8.03 4.95
CA GLY A 634 6.57 6.89 5.43
C GLY A 634 6.77 5.86 4.31
N ALA A 635 6.33 4.63 4.56
CA ALA A 635 6.29 3.55 3.56
C ALA A 635 5.20 2.55 3.95
N HIS A 636 4.97 1.55 3.09
CA HIS A 636 4.02 0.47 3.37
C HIS A 636 4.59 -0.89 2.98
N GLY A 637 4.22 -1.91 3.76
CA GLY A 637 4.74 -3.26 3.61
C GLY A 637 4.06 -4.13 2.55
N GLY A 638 2.82 -3.76 2.24
CA GLY A 638 1.93 -4.48 1.31
C GLY A 638 0.86 -5.28 2.04
N GLY A 639 1.14 -5.74 3.25
CA GLY A 639 0.18 -6.47 4.07
C GLY A 639 -1.04 -5.66 4.48
N ALA A 640 -2.23 -6.15 4.12
CA ALA A 640 -3.50 -5.63 4.65
C ALA A 640 -3.70 -5.97 6.13
N PHE A 641 -4.46 -5.14 6.85
CA PHE A 641 -4.73 -5.36 8.27
C PHE A 641 -6.02 -6.11 8.54
N SER A 642 -7.17 -5.69 7.99
CA SER A 642 -8.48 -6.29 8.29
C SER A 642 -8.56 -7.77 7.93
N GLY A 643 -9.47 -8.51 8.59
CA GLY A 643 -9.62 -9.96 8.38
C GLY A 643 -8.62 -10.86 9.13
N LYS A 644 -7.49 -10.30 9.60
CA LYS A 644 -6.40 -11.07 10.19
C LYS A 644 -6.39 -11.07 11.73
N ASP A 645 -6.03 -12.20 12.35
CA ASP A 645 -5.73 -12.26 13.80
C ASP A 645 -4.31 -11.77 14.13
N PRO A 646 -3.96 -11.51 15.40
CA PRO A 646 -2.68 -10.91 15.78
C PRO A 646 -1.42 -11.76 15.49
N THR A 647 -1.55 -13.05 15.17
CA THR A 647 -0.39 -13.86 14.74
C THR A 647 0.10 -13.47 13.33
N LYS A 648 -0.74 -12.79 12.54
CA LYS A 648 -0.37 -12.26 11.23
C LYS A 648 0.37 -10.93 11.43
N VAL A 649 1.69 -11.01 11.26
CA VAL A 649 2.63 -9.89 11.46
C VAL A 649 2.33 -8.68 10.59
N ASP A 650 1.59 -8.82 9.49
CA ASP A 650 1.07 -7.68 8.72
C ASP A 650 0.35 -6.66 9.60
N ARG A 651 -0.45 -7.13 10.58
CA ARG A 651 -1.16 -6.26 11.51
C ARG A 651 -0.33 -5.98 12.77
N SER A 652 0.07 -7.02 13.49
CA SER A 652 0.75 -6.85 14.79
C SER A 652 2.12 -6.19 14.65
N GLY A 653 2.88 -6.57 13.62
CA GLY A 653 4.15 -5.95 13.26
C GLY A 653 4.00 -4.47 12.87
N ALA A 654 3.01 -4.13 12.05
CA ALA A 654 2.75 -2.72 11.72
C ALA A 654 2.34 -1.89 12.95
N TYR A 655 1.56 -2.47 13.86
CA TYR A 655 1.14 -1.80 15.09
C TYR A 655 2.31 -1.53 16.04
N ILE A 656 3.19 -2.52 16.27
CA ILE A 656 4.35 -2.32 17.14
C ILE A 656 5.37 -1.36 16.50
N ALA A 657 5.53 -1.40 15.17
CA ALA A 657 6.38 -0.45 14.47
C ALA A 657 5.83 0.98 14.59
N ARG A 658 4.50 1.18 14.50
CA ARG A 658 3.85 2.47 14.81
C ARG A 658 4.16 2.91 16.23
N GLN A 659 4.03 2.02 17.22
CA GLN A 659 4.33 2.35 18.61
C GLN A 659 5.79 2.79 18.78
N ALA A 660 6.72 2.10 18.13
CA ALA A 660 8.14 2.46 18.15
C ALA A 660 8.39 3.84 17.53
N ALA A 661 7.93 4.07 16.29
CA ALA A 661 8.09 5.36 15.61
C ALA A 661 7.47 6.51 16.41
N LYS A 662 6.25 6.33 16.91
CA LYS A 662 5.56 7.33 17.75
C LYS A 662 6.32 7.60 19.03
N SER A 663 6.86 6.56 19.68
CA SER A 663 7.64 6.72 20.91
C SER A 663 8.94 7.48 20.67
N ILE A 664 9.64 7.23 19.55
CA ILE A 664 10.86 7.97 19.19
C ILE A 664 10.57 9.47 19.06
N VAL A 665 9.53 9.83 18.29
CA VAL A 665 9.19 11.25 18.07
C VAL A 665 8.64 11.89 19.35
N SER A 666 7.75 11.21 20.08
CA SER A 666 7.15 11.74 21.31
C SER A 666 8.16 11.94 22.45
N ASN A 667 9.19 11.09 22.57
CA ASN A 667 10.27 11.27 23.54
C ASN A 667 11.30 12.33 23.10
N GLY A 668 11.12 12.93 21.92
CA GLY A 668 11.94 14.02 21.41
C GLY A 668 13.31 13.62 20.87
N LEU A 669 13.50 12.33 20.52
CA LEU A 669 14.74 11.83 19.88
C LEU A 669 14.84 12.31 18.42
N ALA A 670 13.71 12.51 17.76
CA ALA A 670 13.61 12.96 16.38
C ALA A 670 12.29 13.73 16.16
N ARG A 671 12.20 14.49 15.06
CA ARG A 671 10.94 15.15 14.66
C ARG A 671 10.12 14.30 13.69
N ARG A 672 10.79 13.42 12.94
CA ARG A 672 10.19 12.44 12.02
C ARG A 672 10.92 11.11 12.16
N CYS A 673 10.19 10.01 12.07
CA CYS A 673 10.78 8.68 12.15
C CYS A 673 10.00 7.67 11.32
N ILE A 674 10.72 6.82 10.58
CA ILE A 674 10.24 5.57 10.01
C ILE A 674 10.94 4.40 10.69
N VAL A 675 10.19 3.34 10.96
CA VAL A 675 10.70 2.06 11.49
C VAL A 675 10.23 0.95 10.55
N GLN A 676 11.14 0.12 10.06
CA GLN A 676 10.81 -1.09 9.31
C GLN A 676 11.15 -2.32 10.14
N ILE A 677 10.30 -3.34 10.08
CA ILE A 677 10.59 -4.67 10.60
C ILE A 677 10.23 -5.72 9.55
N SER A 678 10.91 -6.87 9.52
CA SER A 678 10.58 -7.96 8.60
C SER A 678 10.67 -9.33 9.24
N TYR A 679 9.91 -10.30 8.72
CA TYR A 679 9.79 -11.65 9.27
C TYR A 679 9.86 -12.73 8.20
N ALA A 680 10.23 -13.94 8.62
CA ALA A 680 10.02 -15.19 7.90
C ALA A 680 8.91 -15.99 8.58
N ILE A 681 8.09 -16.68 7.79
CA ILE A 681 7.05 -17.57 8.32
C ILE A 681 7.67 -18.62 9.27
N GLY A 682 7.05 -18.81 10.44
CA GLY A 682 7.48 -19.78 11.44
C GLY A 682 8.67 -19.36 12.32
N ILE A 683 9.33 -18.23 12.02
CA ILE A 683 10.43 -17.68 12.83
C ILE A 683 9.89 -16.59 13.77
N PRO A 684 10.15 -16.66 15.09
CA PRO A 684 9.70 -15.63 16.04
C PRO A 684 10.42 -14.30 15.87
N GLU A 685 11.74 -14.34 15.69
CA GLU A 685 12.55 -13.11 15.63
C GLU A 685 12.43 -12.40 14.28
N PRO A 686 12.48 -11.05 14.27
CA PRO A 686 12.53 -10.31 13.02
C PRO A 686 13.84 -10.60 12.28
N LEU A 687 13.78 -10.73 10.95
CA LEU A 687 14.96 -10.86 10.09
C LEU A 687 15.76 -9.56 9.97
N SER A 688 15.07 -8.43 10.11
CA SER A 688 15.69 -7.10 10.12
C SER A 688 14.81 -6.08 10.83
N VAL A 689 15.49 -5.09 11.41
CA VAL A 689 14.90 -3.87 11.96
C VAL A 689 15.69 -2.68 11.40
N PHE A 690 14.99 -1.66 10.94
CA PHE A 690 15.59 -0.45 10.37
C PHE A 690 14.90 0.79 10.93
N VAL A 691 15.70 1.83 11.21
CA VAL A 691 15.23 3.13 11.70
C VAL A 691 15.85 4.23 10.84
N ASP A 692 15.01 5.16 10.38
CA ASP A 692 15.46 6.41 9.76
C ASP A 692 14.67 7.60 10.28
N THR A 693 15.40 8.64 10.70
CA THR A 693 14.85 9.89 11.22
C THR A 693 14.78 11.01 10.19
N TYR A 694 15.07 10.72 8.92
CA TYR A 694 15.09 11.69 7.82
C TYR A 694 16.09 12.85 8.07
N GLY A 695 17.10 12.63 8.91
CA GLY A 695 18.05 13.65 9.34
C GLY A 695 17.58 14.55 10.49
N THR A 696 16.43 14.24 11.12
CA THR A 696 15.89 15.00 12.25
C THR A 696 16.28 14.44 13.61
N GLY A 697 16.99 13.30 13.65
CA GLY A 697 17.45 12.66 14.87
C GLY A 697 18.49 13.52 15.60
N LYS A 698 18.34 13.62 16.93
CA LYS A 698 19.31 14.28 17.82
C LYS A 698 20.54 13.42 18.12
N ILE A 699 20.42 12.12 17.87
CA ILE A 699 21.50 11.13 17.96
C ILE A 699 21.49 10.27 16.67
N PRO A 700 22.59 9.57 16.35
CA PRO A 700 22.67 8.74 15.14
C PRO A 700 21.57 7.68 15.05
N ASN A 701 21.02 7.43 13.85
CA ASN A 701 20.00 6.40 13.61
C ASN A 701 20.39 5.01 14.17
N LYS A 702 21.69 4.66 14.14
CA LYS A 702 22.23 3.41 14.70
C LYS A 702 22.04 3.30 16.22
N GLU A 703 22.15 4.41 16.94
CA GLU A 703 21.93 4.44 18.39
C GLU A 703 20.44 4.40 18.72
N ILE A 704 19.61 5.08 17.92
CA ILE A 704 18.14 4.99 18.04
C ILE A 704 17.67 3.55 17.78
N LEU A 705 18.22 2.88 16.77
CA LEU A 705 17.95 1.46 16.49
C LEU A 705 18.25 0.59 17.72
N LYS A 706 19.41 0.78 18.35
CA LYS A 706 19.78 0.04 19.57
C LYS A 706 18.76 0.28 20.70
N ILE A 707 18.35 1.52 20.94
CA ILE A 707 17.32 1.84 21.94
C ILE A 707 16.00 1.14 21.61
N VAL A 708 15.61 1.10 20.33
CA VAL A 708 14.39 0.41 19.87
C VAL A 708 14.48 -1.09 20.14
N GLU A 709 15.59 -1.74 19.77
CA GLU A 709 15.80 -3.18 19.98
C GLU A 709 15.83 -3.56 21.47
N GLU A 710 16.35 -2.69 22.34
CA GLU A 710 16.33 -2.90 23.80
C GLU A 710 14.96 -2.62 24.43
N SER A 711 14.12 -1.79 23.80
CA SER A 711 12.85 -1.32 24.36
C SER A 711 11.62 -2.05 23.85
N PHE A 712 11.69 -2.69 22.68
CA PHE A 712 10.55 -3.33 22.02
C PHE A 712 10.84 -4.80 21.74
N ASP A 713 9.92 -5.67 22.17
CA ASP A 713 9.94 -7.07 21.81
C ASP A 713 9.12 -7.28 20.52
N PHE A 714 9.82 -7.62 19.44
CA PHE A 714 9.25 -7.79 18.11
C PHE A 714 8.77 -9.22 17.85
N ARG A 715 8.82 -10.14 18.81
CA ARG A 715 8.30 -11.51 18.60
C ARG A 715 6.76 -11.48 18.52
N PRO A 716 6.12 -12.16 17.55
CA PRO A 716 4.68 -12.07 17.32
C PRO A 716 3.81 -12.37 18.55
N GLY A 717 4.14 -13.41 19.32
CA GLY A 717 3.41 -13.75 20.54
C GLY A 717 3.57 -12.68 21.63
N MET A 718 4.77 -12.10 21.76
CA MET A 718 5.04 -11.02 22.71
C MET A 718 4.36 -9.72 22.31
N ILE A 719 4.34 -9.37 21.02
CA ILE A 719 3.57 -8.23 20.51
C ILE A 719 2.08 -8.40 20.86
N ALA A 720 1.53 -9.59 20.63
CA ALA A 720 0.13 -9.86 20.89
C ALA A 720 -0.23 -9.70 22.37
N ILE A 721 0.67 -10.04 23.29
CA ILE A 721 0.52 -9.85 24.74
C ILE A 721 0.69 -8.38 25.11
N ASN A 722 1.81 -7.77 24.73
CA ASN A 722 2.20 -6.41 25.11
C ASN A 722 1.20 -5.35 24.63
N LEU A 723 0.58 -5.57 23.48
CA LEU A 723 -0.47 -4.70 22.92
C LEU A 723 -1.90 -5.21 23.23
N ASP A 724 -2.06 -6.29 24.00
CA ASP A 724 -3.34 -6.90 24.35
C ASP A 724 -4.25 -7.16 23.13
N LEU A 725 -3.67 -7.71 22.06
CA LEU A 725 -4.31 -7.84 20.76
C LEU A 725 -5.33 -8.99 20.70
N LYS A 726 -5.30 -9.92 21.66
CA LYS A 726 -6.32 -10.99 21.75
C LYS A 726 -7.61 -10.51 22.44
N ARG A 727 -7.64 -9.30 23.02
CA ARG A 727 -8.84 -8.72 23.64
C ARG A 727 -9.94 -8.47 22.61
N GLY A 728 -11.07 -9.15 22.76
CA GLY A 728 -12.29 -8.94 21.97
C GLY A 728 -13.41 -8.20 22.71
N GLY A 729 -14.47 -7.86 21.98
CA GLY A 729 -15.83 -7.60 22.51
C GLY A 729 -16.31 -6.19 22.71
N ASN A 730 -15.41 -5.22 22.64
CA ASN A 730 -15.71 -3.80 22.61
C ASN A 730 -15.68 -3.24 21.18
N GLY A 731 -15.72 -4.12 20.18
CA GLY A 731 -15.57 -3.77 18.78
C GLY A 731 -14.22 -3.16 18.41
N ARG A 732 -13.18 -3.33 19.23
CA ARG A 732 -11.81 -2.82 19.02
C ARG A 732 -11.38 -2.82 17.56
N TYR A 733 -11.49 -3.97 16.93
CA TYR A 733 -10.98 -4.19 15.58
C TYR A 733 -11.91 -3.67 14.48
N LEU A 734 -13.20 -3.54 14.76
CA LEU A 734 -14.13 -2.87 13.86
C LEU A 734 -13.88 -1.37 13.86
N LYS A 735 -13.57 -0.78 15.02
CA LYS A 735 -13.24 0.63 15.11
C LYS A 735 -12.04 0.99 14.24
N THR A 736 -11.03 0.12 14.12
CA THR A 736 -9.84 0.36 13.29
C THR A 736 -10.13 0.33 11.78
N ALA A 737 -11.16 -0.41 11.35
CA ALA A 737 -11.46 -0.69 9.95
C ALA A 737 -11.78 0.53 9.08
N THR A 738 -11.97 1.67 9.72
CA THR A 738 -12.40 2.92 9.10
C THR A 738 -11.71 4.07 9.79
N TYR A 739 -11.44 5.12 9.02
CA TYR A 739 -10.80 6.35 9.51
C TYR A 739 -9.39 6.11 10.06
N GLY A 740 -8.66 5.16 9.47
CA GLY A 740 -7.27 4.86 9.83
C GLY A 740 -7.11 4.01 11.09
N HIS A 741 -6.05 3.21 11.10
CA HIS A 741 -5.64 2.40 12.25
C HIS A 741 -4.79 3.20 13.27
N PHE A 742 -4.22 4.32 12.84
CA PHE A 742 -3.20 5.08 13.58
C PHE A 742 -3.66 6.52 13.85
N GLY A 743 -3.01 7.17 14.83
CA GLY A 743 -3.28 8.56 15.19
C GLY A 743 -4.61 8.79 15.89
N ARG A 744 -5.09 7.80 16.64
CA ARG A 744 -6.39 7.80 17.32
C ARG A 744 -6.20 7.57 18.82
N ASP A 745 -7.04 8.22 19.62
CA ASP A 745 -6.95 8.30 21.08
C ASP A 745 -7.86 7.32 21.82
N ASP A 746 -8.60 6.48 21.09
CA ASP A 746 -9.41 5.41 21.68
C ASP A 746 -8.51 4.46 22.49
N PRO A 747 -8.86 4.16 23.76
CA PRO A 747 -8.02 3.34 24.64
C PRO A 747 -7.86 1.89 24.17
N ASP A 748 -8.65 1.44 23.19
CA ASP A 748 -8.43 0.17 22.51
C ASP A 748 -7.26 0.18 21.55
N PHE A 749 -6.70 1.32 21.19
CA PHE A 749 -5.56 1.41 20.29
C PHE A 749 -4.28 1.49 21.10
N THR A 750 -3.98 0.40 21.81
CA THR A 750 -2.82 0.29 22.71
C THR A 750 -1.48 0.57 22.03
N TRP A 751 -1.37 0.42 20.71
CA TRP A 751 -0.19 0.80 19.93
C TRP A 751 0.01 2.32 19.80
N GLU A 752 -1.00 3.12 20.08
CA GLU A 752 -0.90 4.58 20.15
C GLU A 752 -0.40 5.07 21.53
N VAL A 753 -0.27 4.17 22.52
CA VAL A 753 0.31 4.49 23.82
C VAL A 753 1.83 4.56 23.69
N VAL A 754 2.38 5.74 24.00
CA VAL A 754 3.82 6.03 23.94
C VAL A 754 4.56 5.24 25.03
N LYS A 755 5.65 4.58 24.64
CA LYS A 755 6.60 4.00 25.59
C LYS A 755 7.65 5.05 25.98
N PRO A 756 7.96 5.24 27.27
CA PRO A 756 9.12 6.02 27.68
C PRO A 756 10.40 5.38 27.15
N LEU A 757 11.27 6.16 26.50
CA LEU A 757 12.56 5.69 26.00
C LEU A 757 13.69 6.32 26.82
N LYS A 758 14.65 5.52 27.25
CA LYS A 758 15.85 5.99 27.96
C LYS A 758 16.90 6.40 26.94
N TRP A 759 17.33 7.66 27.00
CA TRP A 759 18.42 8.19 26.18
C TRP A 759 19.01 9.45 26.83
N ASP A 760 20.28 9.72 26.55
CA ASP A 760 20.96 10.89 27.07
C ASP A 760 20.56 12.12 26.26
N LYS A 761 19.75 13.00 26.87
CA LYS A 761 19.37 14.26 26.23
C LYS A 761 20.62 15.13 26.08
N PRO A 762 20.93 15.65 24.88
CA PRO A 762 21.95 16.67 24.71
C PRO A 762 21.63 17.84 25.66
N GLN A 763 22.64 18.35 26.38
CA GLN A 763 22.47 19.57 27.17
C GLN A 763 22.05 20.69 26.22
N GLU A 764 20.93 21.36 26.53
CA GLU A 764 20.35 22.46 25.74
C GLU A 764 21.26 23.69 25.68
#